data_AF-A0A4R8TID3-F1
#
_entry.id   AF-A0A4R8TID3-F1
#
_cell.length_a   1.000
_cell.length_b   1.000
_cell.length_c   1.000
_cell.angle_alpha   90.00
_cell.angle_beta   90.00
_cell.angle_gamma   90.00
#
_symmetry.space_group_name_H-M   'P 1'
#
loop_
_entity.id
_entity.type
_entity.pdbx_description
1 polymer ?
#
loop_
_entity_poly.entity_id
_entity_poly.type
_entity_poly.pdbx_seq_one_letter_code
_entity_poly.pdbx_strand_id
1 'polypeptide(L)'
;MDQQDEKSSSFRASKASALGLEELYIEEDHEASSSTPPEYTPQYTPRPQWPMPLNIVIQIIGSRGDVQPFLALALALQKCGHRVRVATHPQFSSFVLSSSTPNNPLEFFPVGGDPADLMAYMVESPSLIPKLSQIRAGIIQRKRDMYVEMLDGFWRSCIHPDPLTNVPFVADAIIANPPSFAHVHCAQALGVPVHLMFTMPWSSTKAFPHPLANVGYSKEDKKITNHASYAAVEFLTWQGLGDLVNTWRTASLGLEPVPSTEGHRLLEVLQVPFTYCWSPALVPKPSDWGSHIDISGFFFRDPEPYAPQDDLKKFLEAGPPPIYVGFGSIVVGGIEGLMTMVLSAIKATGVRAIISRGWSNLTGEESSDVFYVGDCPHEWLFQQVAAVIHHGGAGTTACGLRYGKPTTIVPFFGDQPFWGAVVADAGAGPAPIPYRSLTSQKLIHAIQYCLSSEALQAAEELSRSMQAEDGVQAAVDSFHSHLPKSMMACDFFPDQPAALAYGRGKKQVKMCRPVASILVKNNKVERKQLKSYRSKPTNIENERWDPVTAVSAASISTIVKMAGATADIIVRPFEPKKRASDSGDSKSELPELARRNTQAPAFAMLPLPGVGVPKRGEEKLPSRPVSSRAESSSGKSGALVVANGVGKVAGTATKGLFVDIPLAVTEGLRAVPNIYGDTVKKHDAVEDFRSGVSVAGKTFCHDMKGGLTDIFVHTYTGKKEQGAIGAAKGLGKGFVSLVTKSTAATIGLVSYPAQGIYRSIWSAANDKTRKTIEDEKLLEGDWIVSMNPAWRMDHAAIVEDFDGIRGARGA
;
A
#
# COMPACT_ATOMS: atom_id res chain seq x y z
N MET A 1 -10.76 44.75 -40.21
CA MET A 1 -9.31 44.78 -40.49
C MET A 1 -8.84 43.35 -40.33
N ASP A 2 -9.33 42.50 -41.25
CA ASP A 2 -9.08 41.06 -41.30
C ASP A 2 -7.92 40.85 -42.27
N GLN A 3 -6.80 40.31 -41.79
CA GLN A 3 -5.77 39.56 -42.56
C GLN A 3 -4.45 39.30 -41.78
N GLN A 4 -4.47 39.16 -40.45
CA GLN A 4 -3.24 38.82 -39.71
C GLN A 4 -3.25 37.49 -38.93
N ASP A 5 -4.38 36.80 -38.78
CA ASP A 5 -4.40 35.52 -38.04
C ASP A 5 -4.17 34.25 -38.87
N GLU A 6 -4.10 34.33 -40.20
CA GLU A 6 -3.92 33.14 -41.05
C GLU A 6 -2.48 32.67 -41.25
N LYS A 7 -1.46 33.44 -40.83
CA LYS A 7 -0.04 33.06 -41.05
C LYS A 7 0.62 32.33 -39.87
N SER A 8 0.01 32.32 -38.68
CA SER A 8 0.57 31.62 -37.51
C SER A 8 0.19 30.14 -37.43
N SER A 9 -0.92 29.71 -38.04
CA SER A 9 -1.35 28.29 -38.01
C SER A 9 -0.59 27.42 -39.02
N SER A 10 -0.15 28.01 -40.13
CA SER A 10 0.59 27.35 -41.22
C SER A 10 1.97 26.82 -40.80
N PHE A 11 2.65 27.46 -39.83
CA PHE A 11 3.98 27.04 -39.40
C PHE A 11 3.99 25.92 -38.33
N ARG A 12 2.89 25.69 -37.62
CA ARG A 12 2.74 24.59 -36.64
C ARG A 12 2.34 23.27 -37.28
N ALA A 13 1.69 23.29 -38.45
CA ALA A 13 1.28 22.10 -39.19
C ALA A 13 2.46 21.34 -39.86
N SER A 14 3.62 21.97 -40.02
CA SER A 14 4.76 21.38 -40.76
C SER A 14 5.69 20.50 -39.91
N LYS A 15 5.57 20.47 -38.57
CA LYS A 15 6.45 19.66 -37.70
C LYS A 15 5.77 18.45 -37.04
N ALA A 16 4.44 18.36 -37.07
CA ALA A 16 3.69 17.20 -36.57
C ALA A 16 3.49 16.10 -37.65
N SER A 17 3.45 16.47 -38.94
CA SER A 17 3.25 15.48 -40.02
C SER A 17 4.47 14.60 -40.32
N ALA A 18 5.66 14.97 -39.82
CA ALA A 18 6.90 14.22 -40.05
C ALA A 18 7.04 12.96 -39.14
N LEU A 19 6.17 12.79 -38.14
CA LEU A 19 6.25 11.69 -37.17
C LEU A 19 5.10 10.68 -37.26
N GLY A 20 4.10 10.88 -38.14
CA GLY A 20 3.08 9.85 -38.45
C GLY A 20 2.27 9.33 -37.25
N LEU A 21 1.98 10.19 -36.26
CA LEU A 21 1.28 9.82 -35.02
C LEU A 21 -0.20 10.24 -34.98
N GLU A 22 -0.80 10.58 -36.11
CA GLU A 22 -2.16 11.13 -36.18
C GLU A 22 -3.30 10.11 -35.97
N GLU A 23 -3.02 8.80 -35.84
CA GLU A 23 -4.07 7.77 -35.66
C GLU A 23 -4.18 7.15 -34.25
N LEU A 24 -3.47 7.66 -33.25
CA LEU A 24 -3.49 7.11 -31.87
C LEU A 24 -4.50 7.76 -30.92
N TYR A 25 -5.34 8.68 -31.39
CA TYR A 25 -6.38 9.32 -30.58
C TYR A 25 -7.76 8.95 -31.12
N ILE A 26 -8.40 7.99 -30.46
CA ILE A 26 -9.86 7.92 -30.42
C ILE A 26 -10.22 8.55 -29.09
N GLU A 27 -10.59 9.83 -29.10
CA GLU A 27 -11.39 10.41 -28.03
C GLU A 27 -12.79 9.78 -28.14
N GLU A 28 -13.18 9.00 -27.16
CA GLU A 28 -14.60 8.72 -26.95
C GLU A 28 -15.23 9.99 -26.38
N ASP A 29 -16.01 10.68 -27.21
CA ASP A 29 -16.92 11.74 -26.80
C ASP A 29 -17.96 11.16 -25.84
N HIS A 30 -17.61 11.09 -24.56
CA HIS A 30 -18.60 11.19 -23.51
C HIS A 30 -18.94 12.66 -23.36
N GLU A 31 -20.09 13.06 -23.91
CA GLU A 31 -20.74 14.33 -23.59
C GLU A 31 -20.67 14.52 -22.06
N ALA A 32 -19.79 15.43 -21.64
CA ALA A 32 -19.63 15.80 -20.26
C ALA A 32 -20.88 16.57 -19.83
N SER A 33 -21.92 15.85 -19.39
CA SER A 33 -22.90 16.44 -18.51
C SER A 33 -22.13 16.93 -17.29
N SER A 34 -22.21 18.23 -17.01
CA SER A 34 -21.68 18.89 -15.81
C SER A 34 -22.43 18.45 -14.55
N SER A 35 -22.56 17.15 -14.32
CA SER A 35 -23.12 16.59 -13.10
C SER A 35 -22.05 16.75 -12.02
N THR A 36 -22.33 17.60 -11.04
CA THR A 36 -21.74 17.50 -9.71
C THR A 36 -21.66 16.02 -9.32
N PRO A 37 -20.52 15.52 -8.81
CA PRO A 37 -20.44 14.16 -8.31
C PRO A 37 -21.59 13.93 -7.32
N PRO A 38 -22.24 12.76 -7.33
CA PRO A 38 -23.28 12.47 -6.35
C PRO A 38 -22.72 12.69 -4.94
N GLU A 39 -23.54 13.34 -4.10
CA GLU A 39 -23.19 13.63 -2.71
C GLU A 39 -22.82 12.30 -2.02
N TYR A 40 -21.56 12.16 -1.64
CA TYR A 40 -21.11 11.01 -0.85
C TYR A 40 -21.50 11.27 0.59
N THR A 41 -22.68 10.81 0.97
CA THR A 41 -23.06 10.69 2.38
C THR A 41 -22.59 9.32 2.86
N PRO A 42 -21.70 9.23 3.85
CA PRO A 42 -21.40 7.96 4.49
C PRO A 42 -22.72 7.34 4.95
N GLN A 43 -22.97 6.07 4.62
CA GLN A 43 -24.22 5.43 5.03
C GLN A 43 -24.17 5.11 6.53
N TYR A 44 -24.65 6.03 7.35
CA TYR A 44 -24.80 5.92 8.81
C TYR A 44 -26.01 5.06 9.18
N THR A 45 -26.03 3.80 8.76
CA THR A 45 -26.98 2.82 9.33
C THR A 45 -26.32 2.17 10.54
N PRO A 46 -26.87 2.28 11.76
CA PRO A 46 -26.40 1.52 12.91
C PRO A 46 -26.38 0.03 12.53
N ARG A 47 -25.18 -0.52 12.31
CA ARG A 47 -25.05 -1.92 11.93
C ARG A 47 -25.13 -2.77 13.18
N PRO A 48 -25.72 -3.99 13.09
CA PRO A 48 -25.70 -4.92 14.21
C PRO A 48 -24.24 -5.14 14.65
N GLN A 49 -24.04 -5.24 15.96
CA GLN A 49 -22.74 -5.50 16.58
C GLN A 49 -22.00 -6.61 15.82
N TRP A 50 -20.74 -6.38 15.49
CA TRP A 50 -19.93 -7.35 14.78
C TRP A 50 -19.92 -8.70 15.53
N PRO A 51 -20.17 -9.84 14.86
CA PRO A 51 -20.62 -11.06 15.53
C PRO A 51 -19.52 -11.85 16.25
N MET A 52 -18.24 -11.48 16.08
CA MET A 52 -17.12 -12.20 16.66
C MET A 52 -16.03 -11.26 17.19
N PRO A 53 -15.55 -11.43 18.43
CA PRO A 53 -14.43 -10.64 18.92
C PRO A 53 -13.18 -10.97 18.11
N LEU A 54 -12.41 -9.94 17.75
CA LEU A 54 -11.17 -10.07 16.97
C LEU A 54 -10.02 -9.49 17.76
N ASN A 55 -8.84 -10.09 17.62
CA ASN A 55 -7.59 -9.44 17.99
C ASN A 55 -7.17 -8.49 16.87
N ILE A 56 -7.24 -7.18 17.11
CA ILE A 56 -6.88 -6.15 16.14
C ILE A 56 -5.60 -5.48 16.58
N VAL A 57 -4.58 -5.49 15.71
CA VAL A 57 -3.40 -4.65 15.90
C VAL A 57 -3.52 -3.39 15.06
N ILE A 58 -3.32 -2.23 15.68
CA ILE A 58 -3.30 -0.93 15.03
C ILE A 58 -1.85 -0.45 14.94
N GLN A 59 -1.28 -0.39 13.74
CA GLN A 59 0.11 -0.01 13.47
C GLN A 59 0.19 1.45 13.04
N ILE A 60 0.82 2.32 13.84
CA ILE A 60 0.86 3.76 13.58
C ILE A 60 2.28 4.29 13.72
N ILE A 61 2.76 4.97 12.68
CA ILE A 61 3.95 5.83 12.72
C ILE A 61 3.52 7.29 12.65
N GLY A 62 4.09 8.14 13.49
CA GLY A 62 3.88 9.57 13.40
C GLY A 62 4.00 10.31 14.73
N SER A 63 3.53 11.55 14.72
CA SER A 63 3.47 12.43 15.88
C SER A 63 2.26 12.10 16.77
N ARG A 64 2.09 12.87 17.86
CA ARG A 64 0.86 12.81 18.67
C ARG A 64 -0.40 13.03 17.83
N GLY A 65 -0.33 13.88 16.81
CA GLY A 65 -1.44 14.17 15.89
C GLY A 65 -1.86 12.99 15.03
N ASP A 66 -0.95 12.02 14.82
CA ASP A 66 -1.22 10.77 14.10
C ASP A 66 -1.75 9.69 15.05
N VAL A 67 -1.19 9.60 16.26
CA VAL A 67 -1.57 8.56 17.23
C VAL A 67 -2.94 8.84 17.86
N GLN A 68 -3.22 10.08 18.25
CA GLN A 68 -4.44 10.44 19.00
C GLN A 68 -5.74 10.07 18.28
N PRO A 69 -5.93 10.33 16.97
CA PRO A 69 -7.09 9.87 16.21
C PRO A 69 -7.35 8.36 16.32
N PHE A 70 -6.30 7.55 16.22
CA PHE A 70 -6.43 6.10 16.27
C PHE A 70 -6.73 5.57 17.67
N LEU A 71 -6.45 6.32 18.73
CA LEU A 71 -6.93 5.95 20.07
C LEU A 71 -8.45 6.05 20.18
N ALA A 72 -9.07 7.06 19.53
CA ALA A 72 -10.53 7.14 19.46
C ALA A 72 -11.12 5.92 18.73
N LEU A 73 -10.51 5.54 17.60
CA LEU A 73 -10.86 4.32 16.86
C LEU A 73 -10.68 3.05 17.69
N ALA A 74 -9.55 2.93 18.40
CA ALA A 74 -9.25 1.77 19.24
C ALA A 74 -10.32 1.55 20.32
N LEU A 75 -10.73 2.64 20.99
CA LEU A 75 -11.79 2.62 21.99
C LEU A 75 -13.16 2.26 21.38
N ALA A 76 -13.47 2.74 20.18
CA ALA A 76 -14.70 2.38 19.48
C ALA A 76 -14.71 0.88 19.08
N LEU A 77 -13.60 0.35 18.58
CA LEU A 77 -13.45 -1.08 18.29
C LEU A 77 -13.58 -1.94 19.56
N GLN A 78 -13.07 -1.47 20.70
CA GLN A 78 -13.26 -2.13 22.00
C GLN A 78 -14.72 -2.17 22.43
N LYS A 79 -15.49 -1.10 22.20
CA LYS A 79 -16.95 -1.08 22.45
C LYS A 79 -17.69 -2.11 21.59
N CYS A 80 -17.16 -2.45 20.41
CA CYS A 80 -17.68 -3.54 19.58
C CYS A 80 -17.29 -4.95 20.08
N GLY A 81 -16.46 -5.07 21.12
CA GLY A 81 -16.01 -6.35 21.69
C GLY A 81 -14.67 -6.84 21.16
N HIS A 82 -13.94 -6.04 20.39
CA HIS A 82 -12.59 -6.42 19.93
C HIS A 82 -11.54 -6.23 21.02
N ARG A 83 -10.49 -7.07 20.97
CA ARG A 83 -9.26 -6.90 21.74
C ARG A 83 -8.29 -6.10 20.88
N VAL A 84 -7.93 -4.90 21.33
CA VAL A 84 -7.17 -3.95 20.51
C VAL A 84 -5.79 -3.70 21.10
N ARG A 85 -4.77 -3.84 20.24
CA ARG A 85 -3.38 -3.54 20.54
C ARG A 85 -2.89 -2.40 19.66
N VAL A 86 -2.36 -1.35 20.27
CA VAL A 86 -1.77 -0.21 19.57
C VAL A 86 -0.26 -0.41 19.51
N ALA A 87 0.29 -0.48 18.29
CA ALA A 87 1.70 -0.63 18.02
C ALA A 87 2.25 0.69 17.45
N THR A 88 3.07 1.40 18.25
CA THR A 88 3.67 2.69 17.88
C THR A 88 4.94 2.95 18.69
N HIS A 89 5.50 4.16 18.57
CA HIS A 89 6.76 4.54 19.20
C HIS A 89 6.72 4.40 20.74
N PRO A 90 7.81 3.94 21.38
CA PRO A 90 7.87 3.71 22.83
C PRO A 90 7.42 4.89 23.69
N GLN A 91 7.72 6.11 23.26
CA GLN A 91 7.37 7.35 23.96
C GLN A 91 5.86 7.60 24.11
N PHE A 92 5.02 6.95 23.30
CA PHE A 92 3.56 7.09 23.40
C PHE A 92 2.93 6.05 24.34
N SER A 93 3.71 5.14 24.94
CA SER A 93 3.22 4.09 25.85
C SER A 93 2.26 4.65 26.91
N SER A 94 2.70 5.66 27.67
CA SER A 94 1.87 6.26 28.73
C SER A 94 0.59 6.88 28.19
N PHE A 95 0.64 7.49 27.00
CA PHE A 95 -0.52 8.13 26.37
C PHE A 95 -1.57 7.12 25.89
N VAL A 96 -1.12 5.98 25.35
CA VAL A 96 -2.00 4.86 24.97
C VAL A 96 -2.66 4.26 26.20
N LEU A 97 -1.85 3.91 27.20
CA LEU A 97 -2.33 3.23 28.42
C LEU A 97 -3.25 4.13 29.26
N SER A 98 -2.97 5.43 29.34
CA SER A 98 -3.83 6.38 30.07
C SER A 98 -5.17 6.65 29.39
N SER A 99 -5.25 6.42 28.07
CA SER A 99 -6.51 6.58 27.31
C SER A 99 -7.44 5.37 27.44
N SER A 100 -7.00 4.29 28.11
CA SER A 100 -7.76 3.04 28.22
C SER A 100 -8.87 3.08 29.28
N THR A 101 -9.83 2.16 29.20
CA THR A 101 -10.89 2.02 30.21
C THR A 101 -10.57 0.90 31.20
N PRO A 102 -10.91 1.02 32.50
CA PRO A 102 -10.60 -0.02 33.50
C PRO A 102 -11.17 -1.40 33.17
N ASN A 103 -12.33 -1.44 32.51
CA ASN A 103 -13.03 -2.69 32.19
C ASN A 103 -12.57 -3.33 30.86
N ASN A 104 -11.90 -2.57 29.99
CA ASN A 104 -11.33 -3.07 28.73
C ASN A 104 -10.07 -2.26 28.41
N PRO A 105 -8.90 -2.66 28.95
CA PRO A 105 -7.66 -1.91 28.76
C PRO A 105 -7.15 -2.05 27.33
N LEU A 106 -6.63 -0.95 26.77
CA LEU A 106 -5.89 -0.98 25.50
C LEU A 106 -4.53 -1.64 25.74
N GLU A 107 -4.10 -2.49 24.83
CA GLU A 107 -2.74 -3.03 24.84
C GLU A 107 -1.78 -2.14 24.07
N PHE A 108 -0.53 -2.11 24.48
CA PHE A 108 0.52 -1.32 23.84
C PHE A 108 1.70 -2.21 23.44
N PHE A 109 2.22 -2.00 22.22
CA PHE A 109 3.43 -2.66 21.77
C PHE A 109 4.46 -1.64 21.24
N PRO A 110 5.66 -1.55 21.84
CA PRO A 110 6.70 -0.65 21.37
C PRO A 110 7.33 -1.17 20.08
N VAL A 111 7.28 -0.39 19.01
CA VAL A 111 7.84 -0.79 17.71
C VAL A 111 9.26 -0.24 17.46
N GLY A 112 9.78 0.58 18.37
CA GLY A 112 11.05 1.28 18.18
C GLY A 112 10.91 2.59 17.41
N GLY A 113 12.05 3.17 17.05
CA GLY A 113 12.14 4.48 16.41
C GLY A 113 11.69 5.67 17.28
N ASP A 114 12.19 6.85 16.91
CA ASP A 114 11.86 8.12 17.56
C ASP A 114 11.14 9.04 16.56
N PRO A 115 9.89 9.47 16.84
CA PRO A 115 9.17 10.35 15.93
C PRO A 115 9.80 11.74 15.83
N ALA A 116 10.56 12.21 16.82
CA ALA A 116 11.33 13.45 16.69
C ALA A 116 12.42 13.31 15.61
N ASP A 117 13.13 12.18 15.59
CA ASP A 117 14.14 11.87 14.55
C ASP A 117 13.49 11.77 13.15
N LEU A 118 12.26 11.25 13.06
CA LEU A 118 11.47 11.20 11.82
C LEU A 118 11.01 12.60 11.37
N MET A 119 10.47 13.42 12.28
CA MET A 119 9.97 14.76 11.96
C MET A 119 11.09 15.73 11.60
N ALA A 120 12.23 15.69 12.32
CA ALA A 120 13.39 16.53 12.03
C ALA A 120 13.88 16.34 10.59
N TYR A 121 13.84 15.11 10.07
CA TYR A 121 14.19 14.85 8.69
C TYR A 121 13.24 15.49 7.69
N MET A 122 11.92 15.38 7.91
CA MET A 122 10.92 15.93 7.00
C MET A 122 11.00 17.47 6.94
N VAL A 123 11.40 18.10 8.04
CA VAL A 123 11.67 19.55 8.10
C VAL A 123 12.93 19.92 7.32
N GLU A 124 14.02 19.16 7.47
CA GLU A 124 15.30 19.45 6.80
C GLU A 124 15.33 19.09 5.30
N SER A 125 14.50 18.11 4.93
CA SER A 125 14.32 17.55 3.57
C SER A 125 12.85 17.60 3.15
N PRO A 126 12.32 18.79 2.82
CA PRO A 126 10.94 18.94 2.34
C PRO A 126 10.68 18.26 0.98
N SER A 127 11.72 17.71 0.33
CA SER A 127 11.65 16.86 -0.85
C SER A 127 12.14 15.45 -0.52
N LEU A 128 11.54 14.42 -1.13
CA LEU A 128 11.94 13.01 -1.00
C LEU A 128 13.39 12.72 -1.44
N ILE A 129 14.06 13.67 -2.11
CA ILE A 129 15.46 13.56 -2.53
C ILE A 129 16.38 14.10 -1.41
N PRO A 130 17.25 13.25 -0.82
CA PRO A 130 18.19 13.68 0.23
C PRO A 130 19.24 14.67 -0.30
N LYS A 131 19.68 15.60 0.54
CA LYS A 131 20.82 16.50 0.20
C LYS A 131 22.15 15.75 0.38
N LEU A 132 23.16 16.04 -0.46
CA LEU A 132 24.50 15.45 -0.34
C LEU A 132 25.15 15.64 1.05
N SER A 133 24.84 16.74 1.73
CA SER A 133 25.32 17.00 3.11
C SER A 133 24.80 15.98 4.12
N GLN A 134 23.57 15.48 3.95
CA GLN A 134 22.96 14.49 4.83
C GLN A 134 23.52 13.07 4.60
N ILE A 135 23.90 12.77 3.36
CA ILE A 135 24.60 11.51 3.02
C ILE A 135 25.93 11.44 3.77
N ARG A 136 26.71 12.54 3.77
CA ARG A 136 28.03 12.61 4.43
C ARG A 136 27.98 12.56 5.95
N ALA A 137 26.85 12.93 6.55
CA ALA A 137 26.67 12.95 8.01
C ALA A 137 26.25 11.60 8.63
N GLY A 138 26.15 10.52 7.83
CA GLY A 138 25.73 9.19 8.33
C GLY A 138 24.25 9.09 8.73
N ILE A 139 23.49 10.18 8.59
CA ILE A 139 22.06 10.29 8.93
C ILE A 139 21.21 9.23 8.19
N ILE A 140 21.60 8.85 6.99
CA ILE A 140 20.89 7.85 6.18
C ILE A 140 21.00 6.46 6.79
N GLN A 141 22.18 6.05 7.26
CA GLN A 141 22.36 4.71 7.80
C GLN A 141 21.57 4.53 9.11
N ARG A 142 21.69 5.47 10.04
CA ARG A 142 20.91 5.46 11.30
C ARG A 142 19.41 5.37 11.04
N LYS A 143 18.91 6.06 10.01
CA LYS A 143 17.50 6.00 9.62
C LYS A 143 17.11 4.65 9.04
N ARG A 144 17.95 4.06 8.19
CA ARG A 144 17.72 2.73 7.65
C ARG A 144 17.68 1.69 8.77
N ASP A 145 18.58 1.78 9.75
CA ASP A 145 18.58 0.90 10.92
C ASP A 145 17.29 1.07 11.75
N MET A 146 16.86 2.30 11.98
CA MET A 146 15.58 2.61 12.64
C MET A 146 14.38 2.03 11.87
N TYR A 147 14.35 2.12 10.54
CA TYR A 147 13.29 1.51 9.74
C TYR A 147 13.29 -0.02 9.86
N VAL A 148 14.47 -0.67 9.88
CA VAL A 148 14.57 -2.11 10.09
C VAL A 148 14.05 -2.51 11.47
N GLU A 149 14.40 -1.75 12.51
CA GLU A 149 13.85 -1.95 13.86
C GLU A 149 12.32 -1.84 13.86
N MET A 150 11.76 -0.79 13.24
CA MET A 150 10.31 -0.60 13.16
C MET A 150 9.60 -1.71 12.39
N LEU A 151 10.15 -2.16 11.25
CA LEU A 151 9.60 -3.27 10.49
C LEU A 151 9.51 -4.54 11.35
N ASP A 152 10.57 -4.87 12.10
CA ASP A 152 10.57 -6.01 13.01
C ASP A 152 9.62 -5.80 14.21
N GLY A 153 9.58 -4.59 14.77
CA GLY A 153 8.65 -4.21 15.83
C GLY A 153 7.18 -4.38 15.43
N PHE A 154 6.82 -3.99 14.21
CA PHE A 154 5.48 -4.20 13.65
C PHE A 154 5.17 -5.66 13.36
N TRP A 155 6.16 -6.47 12.97
CA TRP A 155 5.95 -7.92 12.87
C TRP A 155 5.65 -8.54 14.23
N ARG A 156 6.50 -8.24 15.21
CA ARG A 156 6.40 -8.78 16.56
C ARG A 156 5.10 -8.35 17.24
N SER A 157 4.62 -7.12 17.02
CA SER A 157 3.36 -6.67 17.59
C SER A 157 2.16 -7.52 17.14
N CYS A 158 2.26 -8.19 15.99
CA CYS A 158 1.20 -9.03 15.46
C CYS A 158 1.14 -10.44 16.07
N ILE A 159 2.24 -10.96 16.64
CA ILE A 159 2.35 -12.38 17.02
C ILE A 159 3.00 -12.64 18.39
N HIS A 160 3.75 -11.70 18.95
CA HIS A 160 4.41 -11.89 20.24
C HIS A 160 3.50 -11.46 21.39
N PRO A 161 3.70 -12.04 22.59
CA PRO A 161 3.04 -11.58 23.79
C PRO A 161 3.33 -10.11 24.07
N ASP A 162 2.46 -9.49 24.86
CA ASP A 162 2.69 -8.15 25.39
C ASP A 162 4.02 -8.12 26.17
N PRO A 163 4.96 -7.20 25.88
CA PRO A 163 6.29 -7.23 26.49
C PRO A 163 6.33 -7.00 28.01
N LEU A 164 5.27 -6.41 28.60
CA LEU A 164 5.21 -6.09 30.02
C LEU A 164 4.45 -7.16 30.81
N THR A 165 3.30 -7.58 30.30
CA THR A 165 2.38 -8.51 30.97
C THR A 165 2.59 -9.96 30.54
N ASN A 166 3.34 -10.18 29.45
CA ASN A 166 3.57 -11.48 28.82
C ASN A 166 2.28 -12.19 28.36
N VAL A 167 1.18 -11.43 28.18
CA VAL A 167 -0.09 -11.97 27.71
C VAL A 167 0.02 -12.27 26.20
N PRO A 168 -0.23 -13.52 25.74
CA PRO A 168 -0.17 -13.88 24.33
C PRO A 168 -1.14 -13.08 23.47
N PHE A 169 -0.78 -12.86 22.21
CA PHE A 169 -1.61 -12.15 21.25
C PHE A 169 -1.20 -12.53 19.82
N VAL A 170 -2.16 -12.97 19.03
CA VAL A 170 -2.00 -13.10 17.58
C VAL A 170 -3.11 -12.35 16.88
N ALA A 171 -2.75 -11.45 15.96
CA ALA A 171 -3.71 -10.62 15.23
C ALA A 171 -4.63 -11.46 14.31
N ASP A 172 -5.92 -11.14 14.34
CA ASP A 172 -6.94 -11.60 13.39
C ASP A 172 -7.19 -10.59 12.26
N ALA A 173 -6.78 -9.33 12.47
CA ALA A 173 -6.82 -8.24 11.50
C ALA A 173 -5.80 -7.15 11.84
N ILE A 174 -5.40 -6.39 10.83
CA ILE A 174 -4.45 -5.27 10.95
C ILE A 174 -5.14 -3.98 10.48
N ILE A 175 -5.07 -2.93 11.29
CA ILE A 175 -5.33 -1.55 10.85
C ILE A 175 -3.98 -0.83 10.85
N ALA A 176 -3.67 -0.03 9.84
CA ALA A 176 -2.41 0.70 9.81
C ALA A 176 -2.51 2.04 9.09
N ASN A 177 -1.59 2.96 9.39
CA ASN A 177 -1.33 4.08 8.49
C ASN A 177 -0.20 3.71 7.49
N PRO A 178 -0.22 4.28 6.27
CA PRO A 178 0.77 3.95 5.23
C PRO A 178 2.24 4.11 5.64
N PRO A 179 2.63 5.14 6.42
CA PRO A 179 4.03 5.32 6.85
C PRO A 179 4.64 4.17 7.67
N SER A 180 3.85 3.20 8.13
CA SER A 180 4.36 2.00 8.80
C SER A 180 5.07 1.01 7.86
N PHE A 181 4.71 0.97 6.56
CA PHE A 181 5.24 0.09 5.49
C PHE A 181 5.21 -1.44 5.74
N ALA A 182 5.06 -1.91 6.97
CA ALA A 182 5.03 -3.33 7.34
C ALA A 182 3.67 -4.00 7.05
N HIS A 183 2.59 -3.21 7.11
CA HIS A 183 1.18 -3.61 7.13
C HIS A 183 0.82 -4.76 6.17
N VAL A 184 0.99 -4.59 4.86
CA VAL A 184 0.57 -5.59 3.83
C VAL A 184 1.41 -6.85 3.89
N HIS A 185 2.67 -6.72 4.32
CA HIS A 185 3.60 -7.84 4.41
C HIS A 185 3.32 -8.69 5.65
N CYS A 186 3.04 -8.06 6.80
CA CYS A 186 2.54 -8.76 7.99
C CYS A 186 1.22 -9.48 7.69
N ALA A 187 0.29 -8.80 7.02
CA ALA A 187 -0.99 -9.37 6.61
C ALA A 187 -0.81 -10.58 5.67
N GLN A 188 0.12 -10.51 4.71
CA GLN A 188 0.48 -11.61 3.83
C GLN A 188 1.01 -12.83 4.62
N ALA A 189 1.93 -12.61 5.56
CA ALA A 189 2.53 -13.67 6.37
C ALA A 189 1.50 -14.38 7.25
N LEU A 190 0.60 -13.62 7.87
CA LEU A 190 -0.48 -14.14 8.73
C LEU A 190 -1.66 -14.73 7.93
N GLY A 191 -1.91 -14.22 6.73
CA GLY A 191 -3.11 -14.52 5.95
C GLY A 191 -4.39 -13.89 6.53
N VAL A 192 -4.27 -12.68 7.08
CA VAL A 192 -5.37 -11.93 7.74
C VAL A 192 -5.67 -10.63 6.99
N PRO A 193 -6.87 -10.06 7.13
CA PRO A 193 -7.21 -8.78 6.53
C PRO A 193 -6.35 -7.62 7.05
N VAL A 194 -6.05 -6.69 6.15
CA VAL A 194 -5.44 -5.39 6.46
C VAL A 194 -6.31 -4.27 5.90
N HIS A 195 -6.42 -3.19 6.67
CA HIS A 195 -7.16 -1.98 6.33
C HIS A 195 -6.27 -0.77 6.62
N LEU A 196 -6.09 0.11 5.63
CA LEU A 196 -5.31 1.33 5.81
C LEU A 196 -6.22 2.50 6.17
N MET A 197 -5.83 3.28 7.16
CA MET A 197 -6.55 4.50 7.51
C MET A 197 -5.57 5.66 7.57
N PHE A 198 -5.96 6.82 7.03
CA PHE A 198 -5.07 7.96 7.04
C PHE A 198 -5.77 9.30 6.92
N THR A 199 -5.12 10.33 7.45
CA THR A 199 -5.59 11.73 7.40
C THR A 199 -5.04 12.47 6.18
N MET A 200 -4.13 11.88 5.42
CA MET A 200 -3.47 12.53 4.28
C MET A 200 -3.71 11.71 3.00
N PRO A 201 -3.95 12.33 1.84
CA PRO A 201 -4.04 11.62 0.57
C PRO A 201 -2.84 10.71 0.29
N TRP A 202 -3.13 9.45 -0.03
CA TRP A 202 -2.13 8.42 -0.32
C TRP A 202 -2.46 7.55 -1.55
N SER A 203 -3.71 7.59 -2.01
CA SER A 203 -4.22 6.80 -3.14
C SER A 203 -4.31 7.66 -4.39
N SER A 204 -3.78 7.14 -5.49
CA SER A 204 -3.79 7.77 -6.80
C SER A 204 -5.15 8.36 -7.18
N THR A 205 -5.18 9.64 -7.56
CA THR A 205 -6.37 10.32 -8.08
C THR A 205 -5.99 11.48 -9.00
N LYS A 206 -6.89 11.83 -9.90
CA LYS A 206 -6.84 13.01 -10.76
C LYS A 206 -7.31 14.28 -10.04
N ALA A 207 -7.96 14.18 -8.88
CA ALA A 207 -8.58 15.31 -8.18
C ALA A 207 -7.56 16.27 -7.54
N PHE A 208 -6.55 15.74 -6.85
CA PHE A 208 -5.51 16.51 -6.15
C PHE A 208 -4.17 15.75 -6.18
N PRO A 209 -3.03 16.46 -6.12
CA PRO A 209 -1.71 15.84 -6.17
C PRO A 209 -1.38 15.15 -4.84
N HIS A 210 -0.42 14.21 -4.89
CA HIS A 210 0.17 13.62 -3.71
C HIS A 210 0.88 14.72 -2.89
N PRO A 211 0.54 14.91 -1.60
CA PRO A 211 1.05 16.06 -0.83
C PRO A 211 2.58 16.10 -0.66
N LEU A 212 3.25 14.94 -0.64
CA LEU A 212 4.73 14.85 -0.62
C LEU A 212 5.43 15.14 -1.97
N ALA A 213 4.70 15.25 -3.09
CA ALA A 213 5.33 15.46 -4.39
C ALA A 213 5.87 16.88 -4.58
N ASN A 214 5.43 17.85 -3.75
CA ASN A 214 5.80 19.26 -3.81
C ASN A 214 5.69 19.87 -5.23
N VAL A 215 4.77 19.35 -6.04
CA VAL A 215 4.42 19.93 -7.33
C VAL A 215 3.54 21.13 -7.02
N GLY A 216 3.96 22.34 -7.42
CA GLY A 216 3.12 23.52 -7.26
C GLY A 216 1.75 23.26 -7.90
N TYR A 217 0.68 23.76 -7.27
CA TYR A 217 -0.69 23.67 -7.80
C TYR A 217 -0.83 24.54 -9.07
N SER A 218 -0.16 24.16 -10.15
CA SER A 218 -0.16 24.81 -11.47
C SER A 218 -1.54 24.66 -12.14
N LYS A 219 -1.94 25.64 -12.95
CA LYS A 219 -3.29 25.71 -13.55
C LYS A 219 -3.46 24.89 -14.84
N GLU A 220 -2.38 24.45 -15.49
CA GLU A 220 -2.43 23.78 -16.79
C GLU A 220 -2.05 22.29 -16.65
N ASP A 221 -2.92 21.40 -17.14
CA ASP A 221 -2.90 19.92 -17.08
C ASP A 221 -2.91 19.24 -15.68
N LYS A 222 -3.66 19.82 -14.73
CA LYS A 222 -3.79 19.34 -13.34
C LYS A 222 -4.08 17.84 -13.20
N LYS A 223 -4.98 17.25 -13.98
CA LYS A 223 -5.46 15.88 -13.76
C LYS A 223 -4.37 14.82 -13.95
N ILE A 224 -3.57 14.94 -15.02
CA ILE A 224 -2.49 14.00 -15.32
C ILE A 224 -1.34 14.22 -14.33
N THR A 225 -0.97 15.48 -14.05
CA THR A 225 0.06 15.80 -13.07
C THR A 225 -0.30 15.31 -11.67
N ASN A 226 -1.56 15.45 -11.24
CA ASN A 226 -2.05 14.94 -9.96
C ASN A 226 -1.87 13.42 -9.89
N HIS A 227 -2.37 12.68 -10.87
CA HIS A 227 -2.26 11.22 -10.86
C HIS A 227 -0.80 10.74 -10.92
N ALA A 228 0.02 11.34 -11.79
CA ALA A 228 1.44 10.99 -11.93
C ALA A 228 2.26 11.28 -10.66
N SER A 229 1.84 12.25 -9.85
CA SER A 229 2.54 12.58 -8.60
C SER A 229 2.52 11.44 -7.57
N TYR A 230 1.46 10.62 -7.52
CA TYR A 230 1.39 9.44 -6.66
C TYR A 230 2.40 8.39 -7.10
N ALA A 231 2.39 8.03 -8.39
CA ALA A 231 3.34 7.08 -8.95
C ALA A 231 4.80 7.51 -8.70
N ALA A 232 5.11 8.80 -8.82
CA ALA A 232 6.44 9.33 -8.54
C ALA A 232 6.85 9.18 -7.06
N VAL A 233 5.97 9.55 -6.13
CA VAL A 233 6.24 9.46 -4.68
C VAL A 233 6.37 8.01 -4.24
N GLU A 234 5.45 7.15 -4.65
CA GLU A 234 5.47 5.72 -4.31
C GLU A 234 6.73 5.04 -4.88
N PHE A 235 7.10 5.37 -6.13
CA PHE A 235 8.31 4.84 -6.75
C PHE A 235 9.56 5.23 -5.97
N LEU A 236 9.72 6.53 -5.65
CA LEU A 236 10.87 7.02 -4.86
C LEU A 236 10.92 6.38 -3.47
N THR A 237 9.76 6.25 -2.81
CA THR A 237 9.64 5.60 -1.50
C THR A 237 10.10 4.14 -1.58
N TRP A 238 9.66 3.41 -2.60
CA TRP A 238 10.07 2.01 -2.80
C TRP A 238 11.55 1.86 -3.16
N GLN A 239 12.13 2.77 -3.95
CA GLN A 239 13.58 2.73 -4.21
C GLN A 239 14.41 2.99 -2.94
N GLY A 240 13.90 3.78 -1.99
CA GLY A 240 14.58 4.08 -0.72
C GLY A 240 14.49 2.98 0.34
N LEU A 241 13.37 2.23 0.36
CA LEU A 241 13.05 1.27 1.44
C LEU A 241 12.89 -0.18 0.98
N GLY A 242 12.71 -0.43 -0.32
CA GLY A 242 12.34 -1.75 -0.86
C GLY A 242 13.38 -2.84 -0.60
N ASP A 243 14.67 -2.47 -0.51
CA ASP A 243 15.74 -3.42 -0.19
C ASP A 243 15.71 -3.84 1.29
N LEU A 244 15.44 -2.90 2.21
CA LEU A 244 15.22 -3.17 3.63
C LEU A 244 13.98 -4.05 3.83
N VAL A 245 12.87 -3.68 3.19
CA VAL A 245 11.61 -4.44 3.23
C VAL A 245 11.84 -5.86 2.71
N ASN A 246 12.53 -6.05 1.60
CA ASN A 246 12.79 -7.39 1.06
C ASN A 246 13.72 -8.23 1.93
N THR A 247 14.75 -7.61 2.53
CA THR A 247 15.63 -8.29 3.49
C THR A 247 14.83 -8.77 4.70
N TRP A 248 13.99 -7.91 5.28
CA TRP A 248 13.10 -8.26 6.39
C TRP A 248 12.03 -9.29 6.00
N ARG A 249 11.43 -9.19 4.81
CA ARG A 249 10.46 -10.16 4.29
C ARG A 249 11.05 -11.57 4.23
N THR A 250 12.27 -11.70 3.76
CA THR A 250 12.94 -13.01 3.67
C THR A 250 13.41 -13.51 5.03
N ALA A 251 14.06 -12.65 5.83
CA ALA A 251 14.67 -13.04 7.09
C ALA A 251 13.65 -13.28 8.23
N SER A 252 12.66 -12.39 8.38
CA SER A 252 11.69 -12.42 9.48
C SER A 252 10.36 -13.07 9.09
N LEU A 253 9.84 -12.76 7.90
CA LEU A 253 8.51 -13.22 7.49
C LEU A 253 8.51 -14.55 6.72
N GLY A 254 9.66 -15.00 6.22
CA GLY A 254 9.75 -16.18 5.34
C GLY A 254 9.05 -15.99 3.98
N LEU A 255 8.82 -14.73 3.58
CA LEU A 255 8.14 -14.36 2.34
C LEU A 255 9.13 -14.14 1.20
N GLU A 256 8.67 -14.35 -0.03
CA GLU A 256 9.45 -14.01 -1.22
C GLU A 256 9.68 -12.49 -1.33
N PRO A 257 10.82 -12.04 -1.88
CA PRO A 257 11.03 -10.63 -2.18
C PRO A 257 10.02 -10.13 -3.23
N VAL A 258 9.62 -8.87 -3.10
CA VAL A 258 8.84 -8.12 -4.09
C VAL A 258 9.79 -7.40 -5.06
N PRO A 259 9.58 -7.49 -6.38
CA PRO A 259 10.40 -6.79 -7.37
C PRO A 259 10.47 -5.28 -7.15
N SER A 260 11.61 -4.68 -7.53
CA SER A 260 11.81 -3.22 -7.50
C SER A 260 10.82 -2.46 -8.37
N THR A 261 10.28 -3.09 -9.42
CA THR A 261 9.31 -2.50 -10.34
C THR A 261 7.87 -2.57 -9.86
N GLU A 262 7.54 -3.40 -8.86
CA GLU A 262 6.14 -3.64 -8.47
C GLU A 262 5.81 -3.10 -7.08
N GLY A 263 6.79 -3.05 -6.18
CA GLY A 263 6.52 -2.74 -4.78
C GLY A 263 5.85 -1.38 -4.55
N HIS A 264 6.12 -0.41 -5.43
CA HIS A 264 5.51 0.91 -5.35
C HIS A 264 3.98 0.90 -5.58
N ARG A 265 3.44 -0.04 -6.36
CA ARG A 265 2.00 -0.09 -6.70
C ARG A 265 1.20 -1.10 -5.87
N LEU A 266 1.82 -1.72 -4.85
CA LEU A 266 1.21 -2.86 -4.15
C LEU A 266 -0.18 -2.54 -3.59
N LEU A 267 -0.37 -1.35 -3.01
CA LEU A 267 -1.64 -0.97 -2.41
C LEU A 267 -2.76 -0.90 -3.46
N GLU A 268 -2.46 -0.30 -4.61
CA GLU A 268 -3.39 -0.15 -5.73
C GLU A 268 -3.71 -1.49 -6.39
N VAL A 269 -2.68 -2.30 -6.69
CA VAL A 269 -2.84 -3.61 -7.37
C VAL A 269 -3.62 -4.58 -6.50
N LEU A 270 -3.37 -4.59 -5.19
CA LEU A 270 -4.06 -5.43 -4.22
C LEU A 270 -5.43 -4.87 -3.82
N GLN A 271 -5.76 -3.64 -4.22
CA GLN A 271 -7.00 -2.94 -3.82
C GLN A 271 -7.19 -3.00 -2.30
N VAL A 272 -6.14 -2.67 -1.55
CA VAL A 272 -6.17 -2.72 -0.08
C VAL A 272 -7.25 -1.77 0.42
N PRO A 273 -8.20 -2.24 1.26
CA PRO A 273 -9.20 -1.36 1.86
C PRO A 273 -8.56 -0.14 2.52
N PHE A 274 -9.10 1.03 2.21
CA PHE A 274 -8.57 2.30 2.67
C PHE A 274 -9.70 3.19 3.19
N THR A 275 -9.53 3.82 4.36
CA THR A 275 -10.47 4.84 4.85
C THR A 275 -9.73 6.14 5.13
N TYR A 276 -10.19 7.22 4.51
CA TYR A 276 -9.67 8.55 4.79
C TYR A 276 -10.43 9.22 5.93
N CYS A 277 -9.67 9.66 6.94
CA CYS A 277 -10.17 10.17 8.20
C CYS A 277 -10.39 11.69 8.14
N TRP A 278 -11.16 12.16 7.15
CA TRP A 278 -11.53 13.57 6.98
C TRP A 278 -13.00 13.72 6.64
N SER A 279 -13.55 14.92 6.84
CA SER A 279 -14.94 15.23 6.51
C SER A 279 -15.20 15.14 5.00
N PRO A 280 -16.20 14.38 4.53
CA PRO A 280 -16.61 14.37 3.13
C PRO A 280 -17.20 15.70 2.66
N ALA A 281 -17.71 16.54 3.59
CA ALA A 281 -18.17 17.89 3.28
C ALA A 281 -16.99 18.85 2.97
N LEU A 282 -15.81 18.55 3.50
CA LEU A 282 -14.59 19.32 3.25
C LEU A 282 -13.82 18.79 2.03
N VAL A 283 -13.58 17.48 1.97
CA VAL A 283 -12.92 16.82 0.85
C VAL A 283 -13.80 15.65 0.39
N PRO A 284 -14.58 15.82 -0.69
CA PRO A 284 -15.46 14.77 -1.17
C PRO A 284 -14.68 13.62 -1.79
N LYS A 285 -15.32 12.45 -1.88
CA LYS A 285 -14.73 11.27 -2.51
C LYS A 285 -14.47 11.54 -4.01
N PRO A 286 -13.21 11.49 -4.48
CA PRO A 286 -12.91 11.52 -5.91
C PRO A 286 -13.67 10.45 -6.68
N SER A 287 -14.15 10.80 -7.87
CA SER A 287 -14.93 9.90 -8.71
C SER A 287 -14.11 8.74 -9.31
N ASP A 288 -12.79 8.86 -9.32
CA ASP A 288 -11.85 7.82 -9.77
C ASP A 288 -11.39 6.88 -8.65
N TRP A 289 -11.91 7.02 -7.43
CA TRP A 289 -11.68 6.06 -6.34
C TRP A 289 -12.71 4.92 -6.35
N GLY A 290 -12.19 3.69 -6.26
CA GLY A 290 -13.00 2.47 -6.22
C GLY A 290 -13.81 2.30 -4.93
N SER A 291 -14.60 1.24 -4.86
CA SER A 291 -15.43 0.90 -3.69
C SER A 291 -14.63 0.46 -2.46
N HIS A 292 -13.34 0.16 -2.62
CA HIS A 292 -12.44 -0.23 -1.53
C HIS A 292 -11.85 0.98 -0.77
N ILE A 293 -12.16 2.21 -1.20
CA ILE A 293 -11.70 3.46 -0.58
C ILE A 293 -12.90 4.23 -0.05
N ASP A 294 -12.95 4.48 1.25
CA ASP A 294 -14.00 5.21 1.94
C ASP A 294 -13.49 6.54 2.51
N ILE A 295 -14.43 7.43 2.85
CA ILE A 295 -14.18 8.63 3.64
C ILE A 295 -15.10 8.56 4.85
N SER A 296 -14.54 8.58 6.07
CA SER A 296 -15.34 8.36 7.28
C SER A 296 -15.86 9.65 7.91
N GLY A 297 -15.14 10.76 7.77
CA GLY A 297 -15.18 11.87 8.72
C GLY A 297 -13.91 11.91 9.57
N PHE A 298 -13.64 13.05 10.19
CA PHE A 298 -12.52 13.20 11.12
C PHE A 298 -12.75 12.43 12.44
N PHE A 299 -11.67 11.96 13.05
CA PHE A 299 -11.74 11.27 14.34
C PHE A 299 -11.61 12.29 15.47
N PHE A 300 -12.75 12.67 16.02
CA PHE A 300 -12.81 13.49 17.23
C PHE A 300 -12.96 12.62 18.47
N ARG A 301 -12.36 13.06 19.58
CA ARG A 301 -12.59 12.51 20.91
C ARG A 301 -13.61 13.37 21.63
N ASP A 302 -14.28 12.79 22.61
CA ASP A 302 -15.04 13.59 23.57
C ASP A 302 -14.08 14.54 24.30
N PRO A 303 -14.40 15.85 24.35
CA PRO A 303 -13.56 16.81 25.04
C PRO A 303 -13.56 16.52 26.54
N GLU A 304 -12.38 16.42 27.14
CA GLU A 304 -12.27 16.31 28.59
C GLU A 304 -12.62 17.65 29.26
N PRO A 305 -13.27 17.64 30.45
CA PRO A 305 -13.50 18.86 31.20
C PRO A 305 -12.17 19.57 31.50
N TYR A 306 -12.03 20.80 31.01
CA TYR A 306 -10.83 21.60 31.20
C TYR A 306 -11.16 22.89 31.95
N ALA A 307 -10.41 23.16 33.02
CA ALA A 307 -10.46 24.41 33.75
C ALA A 307 -9.25 25.26 33.33
N PRO A 308 -9.45 26.43 32.68
CA PRO A 308 -8.36 27.31 32.31
C PRO A 308 -7.70 27.92 33.55
N GLN A 309 -6.43 28.29 33.43
CA GLN A 309 -5.76 29.10 34.44
C GLN A 309 -6.42 30.49 34.57
N ASP A 310 -6.38 31.07 35.77
CA ASP A 310 -7.08 32.32 36.10
C ASP A 310 -6.65 33.50 35.22
N ASP A 311 -5.39 33.53 34.79
CA ASP A 311 -4.83 34.56 33.93
C ASP A 311 -5.39 34.46 32.50
N LEU A 312 -5.46 33.26 31.92
CA LEU A 312 -6.10 33.01 30.63
C LEU A 312 -7.59 33.37 30.68
N LYS A 313 -8.28 33.00 31.75
CA LYS A 313 -9.68 33.35 31.95
C LYS A 313 -9.88 34.87 32.00
N LYS A 314 -9.09 35.58 32.82
CA LYS A 314 -9.15 37.06 32.89
C LYS A 314 -8.85 37.70 31.55
N PHE A 315 -7.88 37.19 30.80
CA PHE A 315 -7.56 37.69 29.46
C PHE A 315 -8.75 37.53 28.52
N LEU A 316 -9.38 36.35 28.47
CA LEU A 316 -10.57 36.11 27.63
C LEU A 316 -11.70 37.08 27.99
N GLU A 317 -11.99 37.25 29.28
CA GLU A 317 -13.06 38.12 29.80
C GLU A 317 -12.80 39.63 29.59
N ALA A 318 -11.55 40.05 29.40
CA ALA A 318 -11.17 41.46 29.29
C ALA A 318 -11.53 42.15 27.96
N GLY A 319 -12.19 41.48 27.01
CA GLY A 319 -12.50 42.08 25.70
C GLY A 319 -13.09 41.13 24.65
N PRO A 320 -13.05 41.49 23.35
CA PRO A 320 -13.61 40.68 22.27
C PRO A 320 -12.80 39.40 22.00
N PRO A 321 -13.39 38.31 21.50
CA PRO A 321 -12.69 37.04 21.30
C PRO A 321 -11.36 37.20 20.54
N PRO A 322 -10.23 36.72 21.09
CA PRO A 322 -8.93 36.82 20.44
C PRO A 322 -8.83 35.88 19.24
N ILE A 323 -7.81 36.05 18.39
CA ILE A 323 -7.38 35.02 17.44
C ILE A 323 -6.41 34.04 18.11
N TYR A 324 -6.35 32.80 17.65
CA TYR A 324 -5.31 31.85 18.05
C TYR A 324 -4.17 31.85 17.03
N VAL A 325 -2.92 31.81 17.50
CA VAL A 325 -1.72 31.60 16.68
C VAL A 325 -0.88 30.45 17.25
N GLY A 326 -0.68 29.39 16.46
CA GLY A 326 0.11 28.24 16.88
C GLY A 326 0.67 27.42 15.73
N PHE A 327 2.00 27.40 15.59
CA PHE A 327 2.67 26.68 14.51
C PHE A 327 3.10 25.25 14.92
N GLY A 328 2.68 24.76 16.09
CA GLY A 328 3.06 23.42 16.56
C GLY A 328 4.54 23.28 16.91
N SER A 329 5.02 22.04 16.98
CA SER A 329 6.39 21.70 17.41
C SER A 329 7.45 21.89 16.32
N ILE A 330 7.38 22.96 15.53
CA ILE A 330 8.27 23.14 14.37
C ILE A 330 9.59 23.76 14.82
N VAL A 331 10.67 22.98 14.69
CA VAL A 331 12.04 23.45 14.88
C VAL A 331 12.51 24.11 13.58
N VAL A 332 12.30 25.42 13.47
CA VAL A 332 12.83 26.24 12.36
C VAL A 332 13.74 27.33 12.89
N GLY A 333 14.80 27.65 12.14
CA GLY A 333 15.56 28.88 12.36
C GLY A 333 14.71 30.12 12.02
N GLY A 334 14.92 31.22 12.75
CA GLY A 334 14.26 32.50 12.48
C GLY A 334 12.93 32.73 13.21
N ILE A 335 12.69 32.02 14.32
CA ILE A 335 11.46 32.19 15.13
C ILE A 335 11.27 33.63 15.59
N GLU A 336 12.33 34.36 15.93
CA GLU A 336 12.25 35.79 16.28
C GLU A 336 11.64 36.63 15.15
N GLY A 337 12.04 36.37 13.90
CA GLY A 337 11.49 37.06 12.73
C GLY A 337 10.02 36.72 12.50
N LEU A 338 9.64 35.44 12.68
CA LEU A 338 8.25 35.00 12.62
C LEU A 338 7.38 35.70 13.68
N MET A 339 7.85 35.74 14.93
CA MET A 339 7.15 36.40 16.03
C MET A 339 7.02 37.90 15.81
N THR A 340 8.07 38.55 15.29
CA THR A 340 8.02 39.97 14.92
C THR A 340 6.93 40.24 13.87
N MET A 341 6.81 39.37 12.85
CA MET A 341 5.76 39.48 11.84
C MET A 341 4.36 39.27 12.42
N VAL A 342 4.19 38.27 13.30
CA VAL A 342 2.92 37.97 13.98
C VAL A 342 2.47 39.16 14.84
N LEU A 343 3.35 39.66 15.73
CA LEU A 343 3.05 40.79 16.60
C LEU A 343 2.75 42.07 15.80
N SER A 344 3.50 42.31 14.72
CA SER A 344 3.24 43.42 13.79
C SER A 344 1.86 43.32 13.14
N ALA A 345 1.44 42.13 12.72
CA ALA A 345 0.13 41.92 12.11
C ALA A 345 -1.01 42.08 13.13
N ILE A 346 -0.85 41.58 14.35
CA ILE A 346 -1.79 41.76 15.47
C ILE A 346 -2.00 43.25 15.75
N LYS A 347 -0.91 44.01 15.91
CA LYS A 347 -0.95 45.46 16.15
C LYS A 347 -1.63 46.21 15.00
N ALA A 348 -1.34 45.85 13.76
CA ALA A 348 -1.89 46.52 12.58
C ALA A 348 -3.38 46.23 12.36
N THR A 349 -3.86 45.06 12.79
CA THR A 349 -5.27 44.66 12.67
C THR A 349 -6.10 45.03 13.90
N GLY A 350 -5.45 45.40 15.02
CA GLY A 350 -6.12 45.79 16.25
C GLY A 350 -6.83 44.63 16.97
N VAL A 351 -6.45 43.39 16.66
CA VAL A 351 -7.03 42.19 17.26
C VAL A 351 -6.30 41.81 18.54
N ARG A 352 -6.98 41.09 19.44
CA ARG A 352 -6.31 40.38 20.54
C ARG A 352 -5.86 39.01 20.06
N ALA A 353 -4.80 38.45 20.64
CA ALA A 353 -4.26 37.16 20.23
C ALA A 353 -3.86 36.27 21.41
N ILE A 354 -4.11 34.97 21.26
CA ILE A 354 -3.53 33.90 22.09
C ILE A 354 -2.46 33.21 21.26
N ILE A 355 -1.22 33.22 21.75
CA ILE A 355 -0.07 32.62 21.06
C ILE A 355 0.37 31.39 21.84
N SER A 356 0.40 30.23 21.18
CA SER A 356 0.94 29.00 21.78
C SER A 356 2.46 29.08 21.91
N ARG A 357 3.00 28.85 23.11
CA ARG A 357 4.45 28.94 23.40
C ARG A 357 5.28 27.87 22.68
N GLY A 358 4.68 26.75 22.28
CA GLY A 358 5.38 25.62 21.64
C GLY A 358 6.56 25.06 22.44
N TRP A 359 7.40 24.24 21.81
CA TRP A 359 8.65 23.71 22.41
C TRP A 359 9.76 24.76 22.52
N SER A 360 9.62 25.89 21.82
CA SER A 360 10.59 26.99 21.78
C SER A 360 10.54 27.90 23.01
N ASN A 361 9.65 27.62 23.98
CA ASN A 361 9.49 28.39 25.21
C ASN A 361 9.44 29.90 24.95
N LEU A 362 8.63 30.29 23.96
CA LEU A 362 8.62 31.64 23.42
C LEU A 362 8.21 32.65 24.50
N THR A 363 9.13 33.55 24.83
CA THR A 363 8.88 34.72 25.65
C THR A 363 8.89 35.94 24.75
N GLY A 364 7.76 36.63 24.64
CA GLY A 364 7.69 37.95 24.00
C GLY A 364 7.39 39.03 25.03
N GLU A 365 7.47 40.29 24.59
CA GLU A 365 7.13 41.45 25.43
C GLU A 365 5.68 41.36 25.92
N GLU A 366 5.46 41.71 27.19
CA GLU A 366 4.13 41.76 27.78
C GLU A 366 3.29 42.84 27.07
N SER A 367 2.15 42.43 26.51
CA SER A 367 1.17 43.31 25.89
C SER A 367 -0.22 42.93 26.39
N SER A 368 -1.08 43.92 26.63
CA SER A 368 -2.47 43.69 27.03
C SER A 368 -3.29 42.95 25.97
N ASP A 369 -2.85 42.96 24.71
CA ASP A 369 -3.54 42.34 23.59
C ASP A 369 -3.02 40.93 23.25
N VAL A 370 -1.96 40.46 23.91
CA VAL A 370 -1.33 39.17 23.60
C VAL A 370 -1.19 38.31 24.86
N PHE A 371 -1.74 37.12 24.81
CA PHE A 371 -1.58 36.11 25.87
C PHE A 371 -0.79 34.91 25.36
N TYR A 372 0.30 34.56 26.05
CA TYR A 372 1.12 33.40 25.69
C TYR A 372 0.68 32.17 26.47
N VAL A 373 -0.01 31.24 25.81
CA VAL A 373 -0.56 30.02 26.42
C VAL A 373 0.44 28.85 26.37
N GLY A 374 0.50 28.09 27.46
CA GLY A 374 1.18 26.80 27.53
C GLY A 374 0.34 25.67 26.93
N ASP A 375 0.36 24.50 27.57
CA ASP A 375 -0.47 23.36 27.15
C ASP A 375 -1.96 23.65 27.43
N CYS A 376 -2.78 23.63 26.39
CA CYS A 376 -4.21 23.92 26.46
C CYS A 376 -4.94 23.10 25.38
N PRO A 377 -5.99 22.32 25.72
CA PRO A 377 -6.74 21.54 24.75
C PRO A 377 -7.37 22.42 23.67
N HIS A 378 -7.05 22.16 22.40
CA HIS A 378 -7.58 22.94 21.28
C HIS A 378 -9.11 22.83 21.20
N GLU A 379 -9.68 21.69 21.59
CA GLU A 379 -11.12 21.46 21.60
C GLU A 379 -11.84 22.45 22.51
N TRP A 380 -11.23 22.86 23.61
CA TRP A 380 -11.77 23.89 24.49
C TRP A 380 -11.39 25.29 24.00
N LEU A 381 -10.11 25.51 23.70
CA LEU A 381 -9.58 26.83 23.37
C LEU A 381 -10.21 27.41 22.10
N PHE A 382 -10.42 26.59 21.07
CA PHE A 382 -10.92 27.08 19.79
C PHE A 382 -12.36 27.56 19.87
N GLN A 383 -13.14 27.13 20.86
CA GLN A 383 -14.48 27.68 21.12
C GLN A 383 -14.40 29.15 21.58
N GLN A 384 -13.29 29.56 22.18
CA GLN A 384 -13.09 30.89 22.80
C GLN A 384 -12.46 31.92 21.85
N VAL A 385 -12.10 31.55 20.62
CA VAL A 385 -11.38 32.42 19.67
C VAL A 385 -12.23 32.78 18.45
N ALA A 386 -11.86 33.86 17.77
CA ALA A 386 -12.51 34.32 16.54
C ALA A 386 -12.01 33.60 15.29
N ALA A 387 -10.71 33.32 15.21
CA ALA A 387 -10.06 32.67 14.07
C ALA A 387 -8.81 31.89 14.52
N VAL A 388 -8.34 30.98 13.68
CA VAL A 388 -7.18 30.11 13.95
C VAL A 388 -6.10 30.32 12.90
N ILE A 389 -4.87 30.60 13.33
CA ILE A 389 -3.70 30.70 12.47
C ILE A 389 -2.72 29.62 12.88
N HIS A 390 -2.42 28.69 11.98
CA HIS A 390 -1.56 27.57 12.32
C HIS A 390 -0.79 27.01 11.13
N HIS A 391 -0.01 25.97 11.38
CA HIS A 391 0.87 25.36 10.40
C HIS A 391 0.16 24.47 9.35
N GLY A 392 -1.13 24.15 9.52
CA GLY A 392 -1.88 23.28 8.61
C GLY A 392 -1.90 21.78 8.93
N GLY A 393 -1.50 21.35 10.14
CA GLY A 393 -1.63 19.93 10.52
C GLY A 393 -3.09 19.47 10.58
N ALA A 394 -3.39 18.30 10.02
CA ALA A 394 -4.75 17.76 9.83
C ALA A 394 -5.65 17.92 11.07
N GLY A 395 -5.19 17.50 12.25
CA GLY A 395 -5.99 17.57 13.48
C GLY A 395 -6.29 19.01 13.95
N THR A 396 -5.36 19.95 13.75
CA THR A 396 -5.60 21.37 14.10
C THR A 396 -6.57 22.01 13.12
N THR A 397 -6.42 21.72 11.82
CA THR A 397 -7.37 22.14 10.77
C THR A 397 -8.78 21.63 11.09
N ALA A 398 -8.90 20.33 11.37
CA ALA A 398 -10.16 19.69 11.70
C ALA A 398 -10.83 20.29 12.94
N CYS A 399 -10.06 20.54 14.00
CA CYS A 399 -10.57 21.17 15.22
C CYS A 399 -11.10 22.58 14.96
N GLY A 400 -10.33 23.43 14.26
CA GLY A 400 -10.75 24.80 13.93
C GLY A 400 -12.07 24.82 13.16
N LEU A 401 -12.14 24.02 12.08
CA LEU A 401 -13.35 23.92 11.25
C LEU A 401 -14.54 23.31 11.99
N ARG A 402 -14.34 22.31 12.86
CA ARG A 402 -15.42 21.70 13.68
C ARG A 402 -16.12 22.71 14.57
N TYR A 403 -15.40 23.73 15.04
CA TYR A 403 -15.96 24.81 15.85
C TYR A 403 -16.30 26.05 15.04
N GLY A 404 -16.32 25.96 13.70
CA GLY A 404 -16.71 27.06 12.81
C GLY A 404 -15.74 28.23 12.84
N LYS A 405 -14.44 27.97 13.01
CA LYS A 405 -13.42 29.01 13.08
C LYS A 405 -12.72 29.18 11.74
N PRO A 406 -12.82 30.36 11.10
CA PRO A 406 -12.04 30.65 9.92
C PRO A 406 -10.54 30.45 10.18
N THR A 407 -9.86 29.84 9.22
CA THR A 407 -8.55 29.24 9.46
C THR A 407 -7.51 29.69 8.42
N THR A 408 -6.43 30.33 8.87
CA THR A 408 -5.26 30.64 8.04
C THR A 408 -4.18 29.60 8.22
N ILE A 409 -3.68 29.04 7.11
CA ILE A 409 -2.63 28.02 7.11
C ILE A 409 -1.31 28.59 6.57
N VAL A 410 -0.26 28.45 7.38
CA VAL A 410 1.14 28.78 7.05
C VAL A 410 1.92 27.47 6.94
N PRO A 411 1.99 26.82 5.77
CA PRO A 411 2.58 25.51 5.65
C PRO A 411 4.11 25.56 5.65
N PHE A 412 4.69 24.53 6.26
CA PHE A 412 6.12 24.26 6.34
C PHE A 412 6.52 23.03 5.51
N PHE A 413 5.79 21.91 5.63
CA PHE A 413 6.08 20.65 4.94
C PHE A 413 4.89 19.67 4.95
N GLY A 414 5.02 18.52 4.29
CA GLY A 414 4.07 17.41 4.41
C GLY A 414 2.71 17.68 3.77
N ASP A 415 1.65 17.36 4.50
CA ASP A 415 0.24 17.53 4.12
C ASP A 415 -0.28 18.97 4.32
N GLN A 416 0.48 19.82 5.00
CA GLN A 416 0.06 21.18 5.35
C GLN A 416 -0.34 22.06 4.15
N PRO A 417 0.39 22.05 3.00
CA PRO A 417 -0.05 22.80 1.82
C PRO A 417 -1.38 22.29 1.25
N PHE A 418 -1.64 20.98 1.34
CA PHE A 418 -2.90 20.37 0.90
C PHE A 418 -4.06 20.89 1.76
N TRP A 419 -3.94 20.83 3.09
CA TRP A 419 -4.96 21.40 3.97
C TRP A 419 -5.18 22.89 3.78
N GLY A 420 -4.10 23.63 3.55
CA GLY A 420 -4.17 25.04 3.19
C GLY A 420 -5.02 25.31 1.95
N ALA A 421 -4.80 24.54 0.88
CA ALA A 421 -5.57 24.65 -0.35
C ALA A 421 -7.04 24.25 -0.13
N VAL A 422 -7.28 23.15 0.58
CA VAL A 422 -8.64 22.66 0.88
C VAL A 422 -9.45 23.68 1.68
N VAL A 423 -8.87 24.29 2.72
CA VAL A 423 -9.55 25.34 3.51
C VAL A 423 -9.85 26.57 2.65
N ALA A 424 -8.92 26.96 1.78
CA ALA A 424 -9.10 28.10 0.89
C ALA A 424 -10.17 27.87 -0.17
N ASP A 425 -10.17 26.69 -0.80
CA ASP A 425 -11.17 26.30 -1.80
C ASP A 425 -12.58 26.22 -1.20
N ALA A 426 -12.68 25.87 0.09
CA ALA A 426 -13.94 25.89 0.84
C ALA A 426 -14.38 27.29 1.33
N GLY A 427 -13.56 28.34 1.11
CA GLY A 427 -13.85 29.70 1.56
C GLY A 427 -13.72 29.94 3.08
N ALA A 428 -13.38 28.90 3.85
CA ALA A 428 -13.22 29.00 5.31
C ALA A 428 -11.87 29.60 5.73
N GLY A 429 -11.05 30.03 4.79
CA GLY A 429 -9.77 30.67 5.04
C GLY A 429 -9.15 31.23 3.77
N PRO A 430 -8.10 32.07 3.88
CA PRO A 430 -7.40 32.60 2.72
C PRO A 430 -6.50 31.53 2.09
N ALA A 431 -6.01 31.81 0.87
CA ALA A 431 -4.98 30.99 0.23
C ALA A 431 -3.77 30.79 1.17
N PRO A 432 -3.20 29.56 1.25
CA PRO A 432 -2.14 29.27 2.19
C PRO A 432 -0.90 30.13 1.92
N ILE A 433 -0.20 30.50 2.98
CA ILE A 433 0.99 31.36 2.91
C ILE A 433 2.23 30.51 3.23
N PRO A 434 2.95 29.95 2.24
CA PRO A 434 4.14 29.17 2.51
C PRO A 434 5.10 29.96 3.40
N TYR A 435 5.66 29.32 4.43
CA TYR A 435 6.51 29.98 5.44
C TYR A 435 7.61 30.85 4.81
N ARG A 436 8.26 30.36 3.75
CA ARG A 436 9.32 31.08 3.03
C ARG A 436 8.88 32.39 2.36
N SER A 437 7.59 32.58 2.18
CA SER A 437 6.98 33.73 1.52
C SER A 437 6.14 34.59 2.49
N LEU A 438 6.13 34.23 3.78
CA LEU A 438 5.38 34.91 4.82
C LEU A 438 5.93 36.33 5.02
N THR A 439 5.01 37.29 5.15
CA THR A 439 5.31 38.70 5.43
C THR A 439 4.19 39.25 6.33
N SER A 440 4.46 40.33 7.07
CA SER A 440 3.44 40.99 7.91
C SER A 440 2.21 41.39 7.08
N GLN A 441 2.39 41.97 5.89
CA GLN A 441 1.28 42.37 5.01
C GLN A 441 0.39 41.18 4.60
N LYS A 442 0.99 40.05 4.22
CA LYS A 442 0.19 38.85 3.89
C LYS A 442 -0.58 38.34 5.09
N LEU A 443 0.03 38.37 6.28
CA LEU A 443 -0.62 37.93 7.51
C LEU A 443 -1.75 38.89 7.93
N ILE A 444 -1.59 40.20 7.75
CA ILE A 444 -2.64 41.21 7.96
C ILE A 444 -3.84 40.91 7.07
N HIS A 445 -3.62 40.72 5.76
CA HIS A 445 -4.72 40.39 4.84
C HIS A 445 -5.40 39.07 5.19
N ALA A 446 -4.63 38.07 5.62
CA ALA A 446 -5.16 36.78 6.04
C ALA A 446 -6.05 36.90 7.30
N ILE A 447 -5.60 37.65 8.31
CA ILE A 447 -6.40 37.96 9.51
C ILE A 447 -7.68 38.69 9.13
N GLN A 448 -7.59 39.72 8.29
CA GLN A 448 -8.76 40.48 7.84
C GLN A 448 -9.76 39.60 7.08
N TYR A 449 -9.29 38.70 6.22
CA TYR A 449 -10.14 37.73 5.53
C TYR A 449 -10.83 36.78 6.51
N CYS A 450 -10.09 36.20 7.47
CA CYS A 450 -10.68 35.32 8.49
C CYS A 450 -11.74 36.00 9.36
N LEU A 451 -11.71 37.34 9.46
CA LEU A 451 -12.70 38.11 10.22
C LEU A 451 -13.84 38.65 9.34
N SER A 452 -13.87 38.30 8.04
CA SER A 452 -14.95 38.70 7.13
C SER A 452 -16.20 37.84 7.35
N SER A 453 -17.36 38.38 6.98
CA SER A 453 -18.65 37.67 7.04
C SER A 453 -18.66 36.40 6.21
N GLU A 454 -18.01 36.43 5.05
CA GLU A 454 -17.98 35.32 4.09
C GLU A 454 -17.19 34.14 4.65
N ALA A 455 -16.03 34.41 5.25
CA ALA A 455 -15.20 33.36 5.85
C ALA A 455 -15.89 32.74 7.08
N LEU A 456 -16.54 33.56 7.92
CA LEU A 456 -17.32 33.07 9.06
C LEU A 456 -18.46 32.18 8.61
N GLN A 457 -19.24 32.62 7.62
CA GLN A 457 -20.39 31.85 7.13
C GLN A 457 -19.95 30.50 6.54
N ALA A 458 -18.88 30.48 5.73
CA ALA A 458 -18.34 29.24 5.17
C ALA A 458 -17.84 28.28 6.26
N ALA A 459 -17.14 28.80 7.28
CA ALA A 459 -16.68 27.99 8.39
C ALA A 459 -17.85 27.43 9.24
N GLU A 460 -18.91 28.22 9.46
CA GLU A 460 -20.11 27.78 10.16
C GLU A 460 -20.89 26.70 9.39
N GLU A 461 -20.98 26.82 8.07
CA GLU A 461 -21.61 25.81 7.20
C GLU A 461 -20.87 24.47 7.24
N LEU A 462 -19.54 24.50 7.14
CA LEU A 462 -18.71 23.30 7.31
C LEU A 462 -18.85 22.70 8.71
N SER A 463 -18.82 23.55 9.74
CA SER A 463 -19.00 23.16 11.14
C SER A 463 -20.31 22.39 11.35
N ARG A 464 -21.44 22.89 10.81
CA ARG A 464 -22.73 22.19 10.89
C ARG A 464 -22.67 20.80 10.27
N SER A 465 -22.03 20.67 9.10
CA SER A 465 -21.85 19.36 8.46
C SER A 465 -20.98 18.43 9.30
N MET A 466 -19.81 18.91 9.76
CA MET A 466 -18.86 18.14 10.57
C MET A 466 -19.40 17.74 11.94
N GLN A 467 -20.34 18.48 12.51
CA GLN A 467 -21.01 18.14 13.77
C GLN A 467 -22.04 17.02 13.62
N ALA A 468 -22.61 16.85 12.42
CA ALA A 468 -23.52 15.74 12.11
C ALA A 468 -22.77 14.43 11.77
N GLU A 469 -21.47 14.50 11.55
CA GLU A 469 -20.62 13.35 11.24
C GLU A 469 -20.15 12.62 12.51
N ASP A 470 -20.24 11.29 12.51
CA ASP A 470 -19.50 10.41 13.43
C ASP A 470 -18.39 9.68 12.68
N GLY A 471 -17.24 10.36 12.55
CA GLY A 471 -16.10 9.82 11.79
C GLY A 471 -15.52 8.55 12.39
N VAL A 472 -15.54 8.40 13.71
CA VAL A 472 -14.99 7.22 14.39
C VAL A 472 -15.88 6.01 14.13
N GLN A 473 -17.19 6.15 14.33
CA GLN A 473 -18.12 5.05 14.07
C GLN A 473 -18.16 4.68 12.58
N ALA A 474 -18.15 5.67 11.68
CA ALA A 474 -18.09 5.41 10.23
C ALA A 474 -16.83 4.65 9.82
N ALA A 475 -15.69 4.91 10.47
CA ALA A 475 -14.47 4.12 10.22
C ALA A 475 -14.54 2.70 10.76
N VAL A 476 -15.18 2.47 11.92
CA VAL A 476 -15.47 1.11 12.41
C VAL A 476 -16.36 0.36 11.42
N ASP A 477 -17.42 1.02 10.92
CA ASP A 477 -18.35 0.43 9.97
C ASP A 477 -17.68 0.13 8.61
N SER A 478 -16.81 1.03 8.15
CA SER A 478 -15.95 0.83 6.97
C SER A 478 -14.99 -0.34 7.17
N PHE A 479 -14.36 -0.45 8.33
CA PHE A 479 -13.50 -1.60 8.66
C PHE A 479 -14.29 -2.91 8.62
N HIS A 480 -15.43 -3.00 9.31
CA HIS A 480 -16.28 -4.19 9.32
C HIS A 480 -16.83 -4.56 7.94
N SER A 481 -17.15 -3.59 7.09
CA SER A 481 -17.66 -3.83 5.74
C SER A 481 -16.63 -4.51 4.83
N HIS A 482 -15.34 -4.25 5.07
CA HIS A 482 -14.22 -4.77 4.30
C HIS A 482 -13.64 -6.10 4.84
N LEU A 483 -14.16 -6.59 5.97
CA LEU A 483 -13.80 -7.89 6.54
C LEU A 483 -14.52 -9.05 5.83
N PRO A 484 -13.83 -10.17 5.56
CA PRO A 484 -14.45 -11.34 4.92
C PRO A 484 -15.22 -12.19 5.95
N LYS A 485 -16.31 -11.65 6.50
CA LYS A 485 -17.10 -12.24 7.61
C LYS A 485 -17.36 -13.75 7.48
N SER A 486 -17.80 -14.21 6.32
CA SER A 486 -18.12 -15.63 6.06
C SER A 486 -16.90 -16.55 6.10
N MET A 487 -15.70 -16.01 5.85
CA MET A 487 -14.45 -16.74 5.89
C MET A 487 -13.78 -16.71 7.27
N MET A 488 -14.25 -15.88 8.21
CA MET A 488 -13.62 -15.72 9.52
C MET A 488 -14.19 -16.63 10.61
N ALA A 489 -15.40 -17.19 10.45
CA ALA A 489 -16.04 -18.00 11.48
C ALA A 489 -15.36 -19.36 11.72
N CYS A 490 -15.31 -19.78 12.99
CA CYS A 490 -14.95 -21.12 13.44
C CYS A 490 -16.10 -22.11 13.17
N ASP A 491 -15.78 -23.37 12.84
CA ASP A 491 -16.79 -24.39 12.55
C ASP A 491 -17.50 -24.93 13.80
N PHE A 492 -16.90 -24.74 14.98
CA PHE A 492 -17.46 -25.15 16.28
C PHE A 492 -18.30 -24.02 16.90
N PHE A 493 -17.79 -22.80 16.82
CA PHE A 493 -18.37 -21.61 17.44
C PHE A 493 -18.37 -20.46 16.42
N PRO A 494 -19.46 -20.27 15.66
CA PRO A 494 -19.49 -19.28 14.57
C PRO A 494 -19.27 -17.82 15.01
N ASP A 495 -19.46 -17.54 16.31
CA ASP A 495 -19.17 -16.28 16.99
C ASP A 495 -17.69 -16.13 17.37
N GLN A 496 -16.83 -17.09 17.04
CA GLN A 496 -15.39 -17.05 17.31
C GLN A 496 -14.58 -17.05 16.00
N PRO A 497 -13.44 -16.32 15.93
CA PRO A 497 -12.60 -16.32 14.76
C PRO A 497 -11.84 -17.63 14.59
N ALA A 498 -11.86 -18.19 13.39
CA ALA A 498 -11.03 -19.32 12.98
C ALA A 498 -9.56 -18.89 12.90
N ALA A 499 -8.70 -19.62 13.61
CA ALA A 499 -7.27 -19.31 13.72
C ALA A 499 -6.39 -20.47 13.20
N LEU A 500 -6.79 -21.71 13.44
CA LEU A 500 -6.09 -22.91 12.98
C LEU A 500 -7.05 -23.82 12.23
N ALA A 501 -6.50 -24.76 11.47
CA ALA A 501 -7.31 -25.70 10.74
C ALA A 501 -6.64 -27.07 10.52
N TYR A 502 -7.48 -28.10 10.49
CA TYR A 502 -7.11 -29.50 10.27
C TYR A 502 -7.63 -29.98 8.90
N GLY A 503 -6.86 -30.81 8.20
CA GLY A 503 -7.20 -31.28 6.86
C GLY A 503 -6.80 -30.29 5.76
N ARG A 504 -7.35 -30.46 4.54
CA ARG A 504 -6.97 -29.66 3.35
C ARG A 504 -8.16 -29.32 2.46
N GLY A 505 -8.07 -28.17 1.78
CA GLY A 505 -9.03 -27.73 0.77
C GLY A 505 -10.45 -27.59 1.34
N LYS A 506 -11.46 -27.96 0.55
CA LYS A 506 -12.89 -27.87 0.96
C LYS A 506 -13.27 -28.76 2.14
N LYS A 507 -12.43 -29.73 2.49
CA LYS A 507 -12.66 -30.67 3.61
C LYS A 507 -12.05 -30.19 4.92
N GLN A 508 -11.37 -29.05 4.90
CA GLN A 508 -10.70 -28.52 6.08
C GLN A 508 -11.70 -28.21 7.20
N VAL A 509 -11.33 -28.53 8.45
CA VAL A 509 -12.05 -28.13 9.68
C VAL A 509 -11.35 -26.92 10.27
N LYS A 510 -12.08 -25.81 10.43
CA LYS A 510 -11.63 -24.51 10.91
C LYS A 510 -11.94 -24.39 12.41
N MET A 511 -10.94 -24.00 13.18
CA MET A 511 -11.00 -23.99 14.64
C MET A 511 -10.54 -22.63 15.16
N CYS A 512 -11.24 -22.12 16.17
CA CYS A 512 -10.74 -21.03 16.98
C CYS A 512 -9.59 -21.50 17.88
N ARG A 513 -8.80 -20.55 18.41
CA ARG A 513 -7.59 -20.84 19.20
C ARG A 513 -7.87 -21.78 20.40
N PRO A 514 -8.93 -21.58 21.21
CA PRO A 514 -9.23 -22.46 22.34
C PRO A 514 -9.51 -23.90 21.91
N VAL A 515 -10.35 -24.11 20.89
CA VAL A 515 -10.68 -25.45 20.37
C VAL A 515 -9.42 -26.18 19.90
N ALA A 516 -8.57 -25.51 19.13
CA ALA A 516 -7.34 -26.12 18.63
C ALA A 516 -6.39 -26.53 19.77
N SER A 517 -6.25 -25.67 20.79
CA SER A 517 -5.48 -25.97 22.01
C SER A 517 -6.03 -27.20 22.75
N ILE A 518 -7.35 -27.26 22.99
CA ILE A 518 -8.01 -28.37 23.69
C ILE A 518 -7.79 -29.69 22.94
N LEU A 519 -7.96 -29.71 21.61
CA LEU A 519 -7.79 -30.92 20.80
C LEU A 519 -6.35 -31.43 20.80
N VAL A 520 -5.35 -30.53 20.82
CA VAL A 520 -3.94 -30.90 20.92
C VAL A 520 -3.63 -31.48 22.31
N LYS A 521 -4.07 -30.82 23.38
CA LYS A 521 -3.84 -31.28 24.77
C LYS A 521 -4.50 -32.62 25.08
N ASN A 522 -5.63 -32.92 24.44
CA ASN A 522 -6.33 -34.20 24.59
C ASN A 522 -5.85 -35.28 23.60
N ASN A 523 -4.74 -35.05 22.88
CA ASN A 523 -4.16 -35.98 21.90
C ASN A 523 -5.12 -36.40 20.77
N LYS A 524 -6.11 -35.57 20.46
CA LYS A 524 -7.06 -35.82 19.36
C LYS A 524 -6.54 -35.36 18.02
N VAL A 525 -5.71 -34.31 18.01
CA VAL A 525 -4.99 -33.83 16.84
C VAL A 525 -3.53 -33.62 17.23
N GLU A 526 -2.60 -34.12 16.41
CA GLU A 526 -1.18 -33.86 16.63
C GLU A 526 -0.83 -32.43 16.16
N ARG A 527 0.01 -31.72 16.91
CA ARG A 527 0.48 -30.35 16.57
C ARG A 527 0.89 -30.18 15.10
N LYS A 528 1.62 -31.16 14.54
CA LYS A 528 2.12 -31.15 13.14
C LYS A 528 1.02 -31.28 12.08
N GLN A 529 -0.19 -31.68 12.46
CA GLN A 529 -1.35 -31.82 11.57
C GLN A 529 -2.15 -30.52 11.45
N LEU A 530 -2.00 -29.61 12.41
CA LEU A 530 -2.61 -28.29 12.37
C LEU A 530 -1.81 -27.35 11.48
N LYS A 531 -2.54 -26.49 10.77
CA LYS A 531 -1.98 -25.38 10.00
C LYS A 531 -2.65 -24.07 10.38
N SER A 532 -1.92 -22.97 10.27
CA SER A 532 -2.52 -21.63 10.39
C SER A 532 -3.63 -21.46 9.35
N TYR A 533 -4.83 -21.09 9.81
CA TYR A 533 -5.94 -20.75 8.93
C TYR A 533 -5.77 -19.30 8.44
N ARG A 534 -6.00 -19.08 7.13
CA ARG A 534 -5.83 -17.79 6.44
C ARG A 534 -7.21 -17.27 6.04
N SER A 535 -7.75 -16.30 6.79
CA SER A 535 -9.08 -15.73 6.55
C SER A 535 -9.14 -14.80 5.33
N LYS A 536 -8.03 -14.12 5.02
CA LYS A 536 -7.85 -13.29 3.82
C LYS A 536 -6.42 -13.47 3.28
N PRO A 537 -6.14 -14.51 2.49
CA PRO A 537 -4.80 -14.70 1.93
C PRO A 537 -4.49 -13.58 0.92
N THR A 538 -3.45 -12.79 1.20
CA THR A 538 -2.89 -11.84 0.24
C THR A 538 -1.85 -12.54 -0.61
N ASN A 539 -2.03 -12.52 -1.93
CA ASN A 539 -1.08 -13.08 -2.87
C ASN A 539 -0.48 -11.96 -3.72
N ILE A 540 0.79 -11.66 -3.47
CA ILE A 540 1.58 -10.76 -4.31
C ILE A 540 2.09 -11.59 -5.49
N GLU A 541 1.55 -11.32 -6.67
CA GLU A 541 2.06 -11.88 -7.91
C GLU A 541 3.18 -10.98 -8.42
N ASN A 542 4.34 -11.58 -8.63
CA ASN A 542 5.47 -10.88 -9.21
C ASN A 542 5.24 -10.84 -10.73
N GLU A 543 4.32 -9.99 -11.16
CA GLU A 543 4.15 -9.67 -12.57
C GLU A 543 5.41 -8.92 -13.03
N ARG A 544 5.95 -9.28 -14.19
CA ARG A 544 7.10 -8.57 -14.78
C ARG A 544 6.62 -7.86 -16.04
N TRP A 545 6.23 -6.60 -15.88
CA TRP A 545 5.82 -5.72 -16.97
C TRP A 545 6.99 -4.91 -17.50
N ASP A 546 7.45 -5.28 -18.70
CA ASP A 546 7.66 -4.36 -19.82
C ASP A 546 7.97 -5.23 -21.06
N PRO A 547 7.12 -5.25 -22.10
CA PRO A 547 7.41 -5.94 -23.36
C PRO A 547 8.77 -5.55 -23.94
N VAL A 548 9.20 -4.30 -23.77
CA VAL A 548 10.53 -3.87 -24.24
C VAL A 548 11.61 -4.59 -23.43
N THR A 549 11.54 -4.63 -22.11
CA THR A 549 12.55 -5.32 -21.28
C THR A 549 12.48 -6.86 -21.35
N ALA A 550 11.28 -7.44 -21.42
CA ALA A 550 11.06 -8.89 -21.52
C ALA A 550 11.43 -9.46 -22.91
N VAL A 551 11.12 -8.72 -23.99
CA VAL A 551 11.51 -9.09 -25.38
C VAL A 551 12.97 -8.75 -25.67
N SER A 552 13.56 -7.75 -24.99
CA SER A 552 15.01 -7.47 -25.11
C SER A 552 15.87 -8.60 -24.56
N ALA A 553 15.42 -9.29 -23.50
CA ALA A 553 16.16 -10.40 -22.90
C ALA A 553 15.92 -11.75 -23.60
N ALA A 554 14.71 -11.97 -24.15
CA ALA A 554 14.37 -13.15 -24.94
C ALA A 554 14.15 -12.74 -26.40
N SER A 555 15.23 -12.75 -27.18
CA SER A 555 15.31 -12.24 -28.55
C SER A 555 14.09 -12.62 -29.40
N ILE A 556 13.58 -11.68 -30.21
CA ILE A 556 12.53 -11.85 -31.23
C ILE A 556 12.70 -13.16 -32.04
N SER A 557 13.94 -13.63 -32.26
CA SER A 557 14.25 -14.93 -32.87
C SER A 557 13.65 -16.14 -32.15
N THR A 558 13.61 -16.16 -30.82
CA THR A 558 13.03 -17.26 -30.02
C THR A 558 11.52 -17.29 -30.14
N ILE A 559 10.87 -16.11 -30.15
CA ILE A 559 9.43 -15.97 -30.36
C ILE A 559 9.06 -16.42 -31.78
N VAL A 560 9.81 -16.01 -32.80
CA VAL A 560 9.62 -16.46 -34.20
C VAL A 560 9.86 -17.96 -34.36
N LYS A 561 10.86 -18.54 -33.68
CA LYS A 561 11.13 -19.98 -33.69
C LYS A 561 10.05 -20.79 -32.97
N MET A 562 9.50 -20.28 -31.87
CA MET A 562 8.39 -20.91 -31.17
C MET A 562 7.09 -20.80 -31.96
N ALA A 563 6.81 -19.66 -32.58
CA ALA A 563 5.68 -19.49 -33.49
C ALA A 563 5.77 -20.44 -34.70
N GLY A 564 6.97 -20.63 -35.26
CA GLY A 564 7.23 -21.65 -36.28
C GLY A 564 6.99 -23.08 -35.79
N ALA A 565 7.42 -23.42 -34.57
CA ALA A 565 7.19 -24.73 -33.97
C ALA A 565 5.69 -25.00 -33.67
N THR A 566 4.93 -23.97 -33.27
CA THR A 566 3.48 -24.05 -33.09
C THR A 566 2.73 -24.16 -34.42
N ALA A 567 3.18 -23.40 -35.44
CA ALA A 567 2.66 -23.54 -36.80
C ALA A 567 2.91 -24.96 -37.34
N ASP A 568 4.08 -25.55 -37.08
CA ASP A 568 4.38 -26.94 -37.46
C ASP A 568 3.46 -27.97 -36.77
N ILE A 569 3.07 -27.75 -35.52
CA ILE A 569 2.14 -28.64 -34.80
C ILE A 569 0.72 -28.59 -35.41
N ILE A 570 0.33 -27.42 -35.94
CA ILE A 570 -0.99 -27.20 -36.54
C ILE A 570 -1.03 -27.62 -38.02
N VAL A 571 0.05 -27.43 -38.76
CA VAL A 571 0.12 -27.65 -40.22
C VAL A 571 0.50 -29.09 -40.56
N ARG A 572 1.42 -29.74 -39.81
CA ARG A 572 1.87 -31.12 -40.09
C ARG A 572 0.77 -32.19 -40.09
N PRO A 573 -0.33 -32.07 -39.34
CA PRO A 573 -1.45 -33.01 -39.45
C PRO A 573 -2.18 -32.96 -40.81
N PHE A 574 -2.03 -31.87 -41.57
CA PHE A 574 -2.73 -31.64 -42.84
C PHE A 574 -1.82 -31.75 -44.08
N GLU A 575 -0.52 -31.96 -43.91
CA GLU A 575 0.38 -32.21 -45.03
C GLU A 575 0.31 -33.69 -45.47
N PRO A 576 0.09 -33.98 -46.77
CA PRO A 576 0.05 -35.34 -47.27
C PRO A 576 1.44 -35.98 -47.21
N LYS A 577 1.59 -37.01 -46.35
CA LYS A 577 2.81 -37.83 -46.25
C LYS A 577 3.14 -38.50 -47.58
N LYS A 578 4.16 -38.01 -48.30
CA LYS A 578 4.83 -38.79 -49.34
C LYS A 578 5.73 -39.85 -48.70
N ARG A 579 5.52 -41.13 -49.07
CA ARG A 579 6.34 -42.27 -48.66
C ARG A 579 7.42 -42.56 -49.70
N ALA A 580 8.65 -42.70 -49.19
CA ALA A 580 9.81 -43.52 -49.60
C ALA A 580 10.43 -43.38 -51.01
N SER A 581 11.76 -43.15 -51.08
CA SER A 581 12.76 -44.17 -51.48
C SER A 581 14.22 -43.67 -51.43
N ASP A 582 15.06 -44.45 -50.75
CA ASP A 582 16.45 -44.85 -51.01
C ASP A 582 17.66 -43.91 -51.27
N SER A 583 18.74 -44.29 -50.55
CA SER A 583 20.18 -44.31 -50.90
C SER A 583 21.02 -43.02 -50.94
N GLY A 584 22.24 -43.11 -50.42
CA GLY A 584 23.37 -42.26 -50.86
C GLY A 584 24.20 -41.61 -49.75
N ASP A 585 25.34 -42.22 -49.45
CA ASP A 585 26.46 -41.70 -48.65
C ASP A 585 27.07 -40.43 -49.30
N SER A 586 27.37 -39.37 -48.54
CA SER A 586 28.38 -38.33 -48.88
C SER A 586 28.70 -37.40 -47.69
N LYS A 587 30.00 -37.27 -47.39
CA LYS A 587 30.60 -36.27 -46.49
C LYS A 587 30.46 -34.83 -47.03
N SER A 588 30.32 -33.84 -46.14
CA SER A 588 30.85 -32.48 -46.36
C SER A 588 31.09 -31.73 -45.04
N GLU A 589 32.38 -31.59 -44.72
CA GLU A 589 33.11 -30.47 -44.13
C GLU A 589 32.39 -29.43 -43.24
N LEU A 590 32.88 -29.32 -42.00
CA LEU A 590 32.78 -28.16 -41.12
C LEU A 590 33.98 -27.23 -41.35
N PRO A 591 33.81 -25.92 -41.59
CA PRO A 591 34.91 -24.97 -41.43
C PRO A 591 34.98 -24.45 -39.99
N GLU A 592 36.16 -24.58 -39.40
CA GLU A 592 36.64 -23.79 -38.27
C GLU A 592 36.42 -22.28 -38.50
N LEU A 593 35.80 -21.60 -37.54
CA LEU A 593 36.04 -20.17 -37.27
C LEU A 593 35.64 -19.86 -35.82
N ALA A 594 36.26 -20.57 -34.88
CA ALA A 594 36.30 -20.19 -33.48
C ALA A 594 37.62 -19.47 -33.20
N ARG A 595 37.63 -18.14 -33.38
CA ARG A 595 38.44 -17.15 -32.64
C ARG A 595 38.39 -15.80 -33.35
N ARG A 596 37.57 -14.88 -32.83
CA ARG A 596 37.98 -13.48 -32.54
C ARG A 596 36.82 -12.68 -31.93
N ASN A 597 37.14 -12.12 -30.76
CA ASN A 597 36.67 -10.85 -30.19
C ASN A 597 35.16 -10.63 -30.00
N THR A 598 34.71 -10.98 -28.80
CA THR A 598 33.69 -10.24 -28.05
C THR A 598 34.13 -8.79 -27.82
N GLN A 599 33.48 -7.85 -28.51
CA GLN A 599 33.24 -6.50 -27.99
C GLN A 599 31.76 -6.20 -28.21
N ALA A 600 30.97 -6.32 -27.15
CA ALA A 600 29.65 -5.71 -27.06
C ALA A 600 29.85 -4.22 -26.69
N PRO A 601 29.07 -3.29 -27.27
CA PRO A 601 29.21 -1.88 -26.97
C PRO A 601 28.68 -1.57 -25.57
N ALA A 602 29.48 -0.83 -24.80
CA ALA A 602 29.06 -0.19 -23.57
C ALA A 602 28.21 1.04 -23.90
N PHE A 603 27.03 1.16 -23.29
CA PHE A 603 26.38 2.45 -23.09
C PHE A 603 26.07 2.65 -21.60
N ALA A 604 26.99 3.40 -20.99
CA ALA A 604 26.88 4.30 -19.84
C ALA A 604 25.91 3.97 -18.69
N MET A 605 26.47 3.35 -17.63
CA MET A 605 26.18 3.77 -16.26
C MET A 605 27.15 4.88 -15.87
N LEU A 606 26.63 6.00 -15.36
CA LEU A 606 27.45 7.04 -14.74
C LEU A 606 27.98 6.53 -13.38
N PRO A 607 29.29 6.67 -13.08
CA PRO A 607 29.84 6.24 -11.80
C PRO A 607 29.65 7.30 -10.71
N LEU A 608 29.14 6.89 -9.54
CA LEU A 608 29.30 7.63 -8.28
C LEU A 608 30.72 7.39 -7.74
N PRO A 609 31.45 8.42 -7.25
CA PRO A 609 32.85 8.26 -6.86
C PRO A 609 33.01 7.76 -5.41
N GLY A 610 33.88 6.76 -5.23
CA GLY A 610 34.68 6.61 -4.01
C GLY A 610 34.41 5.39 -3.13
N VAL A 611 34.79 4.19 -3.56
CA VAL A 611 35.24 3.11 -2.65
C VAL A 611 36.35 2.32 -3.35
N GLY A 612 37.58 2.43 -2.84
CA GLY A 612 38.73 1.67 -3.35
C GLY A 612 38.69 0.22 -2.90
N VAL A 613 38.96 -0.71 -3.82
CA VAL A 613 39.14 -2.14 -3.55
C VAL A 613 40.62 -2.49 -3.69
N PRO A 614 41.26 -3.17 -2.72
CA PRO A 614 42.67 -3.55 -2.82
C PRO A 614 42.86 -4.81 -3.69
N LYS A 615 43.95 -4.81 -4.48
CA LYS A 615 44.40 -5.92 -5.32
C LYS A 615 44.90 -7.10 -4.47
N ARG A 616 44.58 -8.35 -4.86
CA ARG A 616 45.33 -9.53 -4.42
C ARG A 616 45.61 -10.47 -5.60
N GLY A 617 46.86 -10.91 -5.67
CA GLY A 617 47.51 -11.53 -6.81
C GLY A 617 47.19 -12.99 -7.08
N GLU A 618 47.60 -13.39 -8.28
CA GLU A 618 47.57 -14.73 -8.84
C GLU A 618 48.57 -15.66 -8.14
N GLU A 619 48.16 -16.90 -7.89
CA GLU A 619 49.08 -18.03 -7.73
C GLU A 619 48.47 -19.29 -8.37
N LYS A 620 49.35 -20.15 -8.89
CA LYS A 620 49.11 -21.14 -9.95
C LYS A 620 49.46 -22.56 -9.46
N LEU A 621 48.81 -23.56 -10.09
CA LEU A 621 49.13 -25.02 -10.19
C LEU A 621 48.74 -25.97 -9.02
N PRO A 622 48.60 -27.31 -9.25
CA PRO A 622 48.27 -28.05 -10.48
C PRO A 622 47.27 -29.24 -10.33
N SER A 623 46.93 -29.80 -11.48
CA SER A 623 46.12 -30.98 -11.84
C SER A 623 46.51 -32.35 -11.24
N ARG A 624 45.52 -33.24 -11.08
CA ARG A 624 45.60 -34.66 -11.49
C ARG A 624 44.21 -35.31 -11.66
N PRO A 625 44.03 -36.28 -12.59
CA PRO A 625 42.74 -36.87 -12.96
C PRO A 625 42.51 -38.23 -12.28
N VAL A 626 41.25 -38.60 -12.05
CA VAL A 626 40.86 -40.00 -11.82
C VAL A 626 39.62 -40.32 -12.66
N SER A 627 39.80 -41.30 -13.54
CA SER A 627 38.76 -41.95 -14.33
C SER A 627 37.93 -42.91 -13.46
N SER A 628 36.63 -43.01 -13.73
CA SER A 628 35.98 -44.33 -13.80
C SER A 628 34.73 -44.27 -14.67
N ARG A 629 34.67 -45.21 -15.62
CA ARG A 629 33.51 -45.58 -16.43
C ARG A 629 32.37 -46.06 -15.52
N ALA A 630 31.14 -45.69 -15.86
CA ALA A 630 29.96 -46.45 -15.47
C ALA A 630 29.04 -46.59 -16.69
N GLU A 631 28.58 -47.82 -16.87
CA GLU A 631 27.87 -48.36 -18.01
C GLU A 631 26.44 -47.84 -18.15
N SER A 632 25.95 -47.93 -19.38
CA SER A 632 24.56 -47.75 -19.77
C SER A 632 23.63 -48.75 -19.09
N SER A 633 22.58 -48.27 -18.44
CA SER A 633 21.31 -49.01 -18.35
C SER A 633 20.15 -48.11 -18.73
N SER A 634 19.48 -48.51 -19.80
CA SER A 634 18.31 -47.89 -20.38
C SER A 634 17.06 -48.25 -19.57
N GLY A 635 16.18 -47.27 -19.38
CA GLY A 635 14.79 -47.48 -18.98
C GLY A 635 14.46 -47.16 -17.54
N LYS A 636 14.05 -45.90 -17.28
CA LYS A 636 12.94 -45.52 -16.37
C LYS A 636 12.70 -44.00 -16.38
N SER A 637 11.50 -43.64 -16.84
CA SER A 637 10.66 -42.44 -16.60
C SER A 637 11.30 -41.15 -16.07
N GLY A 638 11.06 -40.05 -16.80
CA GLY A 638 11.57 -38.69 -16.59
C GLY A 638 11.07 -37.93 -15.35
N ALA A 639 10.86 -38.60 -14.21
CA ALA A 639 10.55 -37.95 -12.93
C ALA A 639 11.81 -37.70 -12.05
N LEU A 640 12.93 -38.38 -12.32
CA LEU A 640 14.09 -38.38 -11.41
C LEU A 640 15.19 -37.35 -11.76
N VAL A 641 15.17 -36.78 -12.97
CA VAL A 641 16.27 -35.90 -13.44
C VAL A 641 16.22 -34.50 -12.81
N VAL A 642 15.05 -34.03 -12.35
CA VAL A 642 14.94 -32.74 -11.65
C VAL A 642 15.37 -32.86 -10.18
N ALA A 643 15.18 -34.02 -9.55
CA ALA A 643 15.41 -34.19 -8.11
C ALA A 643 16.89 -34.17 -7.70
N ASN A 644 17.80 -34.67 -8.56
CA ASN A 644 19.22 -34.79 -8.20
C ASN A 644 20.10 -33.57 -8.56
N GLY A 645 19.60 -32.63 -9.38
CA GLY A 645 20.34 -31.40 -9.74
C GLY A 645 20.12 -30.23 -8.78
N VAL A 646 19.05 -30.25 -7.98
CA VAL A 646 18.59 -29.12 -7.15
C VAL A 646 19.25 -29.11 -5.76
N GLY A 647 19.86 -30.22 -5.34
CA GLY A 647 20.43 -30.35 -4.00
C GLY A 647 21.72 -29.55 -3.73
N LYS A 648 22.37 -28.96 -4.74
CA LYS A 648 23.71 -28.34 -4.55
C LYS A 648 24.05 -27.08 -5.37
N VAL A 649 23.08 -26.34 -5.91
CA VAL A 649 23.38 -25.11 -6.69
C VAL A 649 22.48 -23.93 -6.31
N ALA A 650 23.13 -22.82 -5.95
CA ALA A 650 22.61 -21.56 -5.40
C ALA A 650 21.29 -21.03 -5.99
N GLY A 651 20.35 -20.70 -5.08
CA GLY A 651 18.93 -20.43 -5.31
C GLY A 651 18.53 -19.08 -5.91
N THR A 652 19.35 -18.44 -6.76
CA THR A 652 18.97 -17.18 -7.44
C THR A 652 19.15 -17.27 -8.96
N ALA A 653 20.25 -17.85 -9.44
CA ALA A 653 20.48 -18.01 -10.88
C ALA A 653 19.51 -19.02 -11.54
N THR A 654 19.12 -20.07 -10.81
CA THR A 654 18.20 -21.11 -11.29
C THR A 654 16.74 -20.65 -11.28
N LYS A 655 16.29 -19.88 -10.28
CA LYS A 655 14.96 -19.24 -10.27
C LYS A 655 14.81 -18.30 -11.47
N GLY A 656 15.82 -17.45 -11.69
CA GLY A 656 15.84 -16.49 -12.79
C GLY A 656 15.62 -17.14 -14.15
N LEU A 657 16.36 -18.22 -14.44
CA LEU A 657 16.31 -18.88 -15.76
C LEU A 657 15.07 -19.76 -15.98
N PHE A 658 14.67 -20.54 -14.97
CA PHE A 658 13.67 -21.60 -15.17
C PHE A 658 12.25 -21.23 -14.74
N VAL A 659 12.09 -20.20 -13.93
CA VAL A 659 10.77 -19.77 -13.40
C VAL A 659 10.48 -18.35 -13.84
N ASP A 660 11.39 -17.42 -13.54
CA ASP A 660 11.10 -16.01 -13.70
C ASP A 660 11.04 -15.58 -15.17
N ILE A 661 11.97 -16.01 -16.03
CA ILE A 661 11.97 -15.65 -17.46
C ILE A 661 10.73 -16.20 -18.19
N PRO A 662 10.40 -17.51 -18.12
CA PRO A 662 9.21 -18.03 -18.77
C PRO A 662 7.92 -17.39 -18.26
N LEU A 663 7.81 -17.17 -16.94
CA LEU A 663 6.66 -16.52 -16.34
C LEU A 663 6.52 -15.07 -16.79
N ALA A 664 7.61 -14.32 -16.87
CA ALA A 664 7.61 -12.94 -17.36
C ALA A 664 7.17 -12.85 -18.82
N VAL A 665 7.59 -13.79 -19.67
CA VAL A 665 7.14 -13.85 -21.07
C VAL A 665 5.65 -14.19 -21.13
N THR A 666 5.19 -15.17 -20.35
CA THR A 666 3.77 -15.52 -20.27
C THR A 666 2.93 -14.31 -19.86
N GLU A 667 3.23 -13.70 -18.71
CA GLU A 667 2.45 -12.56 -18.21
C GLU A 667 2.54 -11.36 -19.14
N GLY A 668 3.75 -11.02 -19.61
CA GLY A 668 3.98 -9.93 -20.55
C GLY A 668 3.13 -10.04 -21.82
N LEU A 669 2.97 -11.25 -22.37
CA LEU A 669 2.09 -11.50 -23.51
C LEU A 669 0.61 -11.39 -23.14
N ARG A 670 0.20 -11.84 -21.93
CA ARG A 670 -1.21 -11.80 -21.49
C ARG A 670 -1.78 -10.40 -21.38
N ALA A 671 -0.97 -9.41 -21.03
CA ALA A 671 -1.42 -8.01 -20.94
C ALA A 671 -0.96 -7.06 -22.05
N VAL A 672 -0.48 -7.59 -23.18
CA VAL A 672 -0.49 -6.84 -24.45
C VAL A 672 -1.86 -6.21 -24.77
N PRO A 673 -3.02 -6.86 -24.50
CA PRO A 673 -4.32 -6.24 -24.70
C PRO A 673 -4.55 -4.91 -23.96
N ASN A 674 -3.91 -4.70 -22.80
CA ASN A 674 -4.02 -3.43 -22.07
C ASN A 674 -3.48 -2.25 -22.91
N ILE A 675 -2.52 -2.47 -23.81
CA ILE A 675 -1.87 -1.43 -24.61
C ILE A 675 -2.86 -0.74 -25.56
N TYR A 676 -3.92 -1.44 -25.97
CA TYR A 676 -4.95 -0.91 -26.88
C TYR A 676 -6.34 -0.86 -26.25
N GLY A 677 -6.39 -0.79 -24.91
CA GLY A 677 -7.58 -0.48 -24.11
C GLY A 677 -8.43 -1.66 -23.67
N ASP A 678 -8.03 -2.91 -23.95
CA ASP A 678 -8.80 -4.09 -23.56
C ASP A 678 -8.46 -4.57 -22.16
N THR A 679 -9.47 -5.08 -21.43
CA THR A 679 -9.29 -5.63 -20.09
C THR A 679 -8.73 -7.04 -20.12
N VAL A 680 -7.68 -7.29 -19.34
CA VAL A 680 -7.08 -8.62 -19.20
C VAL A 680 -7.66 -9.33 -17.99
N LYS A 681 -8.13 -10.56 -18.20
CA LYS A 681 -8.69 -11.37 -17.12
C LYS A 681 -7.58 -11.90 -16.23
N LYS A 682 -7.62 -11.51 -14.95
CA LYS A 682 -6.72 -12.05 -13.90
C LYS A 682 -6.99 -13.55 -13.69
N HIS A 683 -5.95 -14.30 -13.36
CA HIS A 683 -6.06 -15.72 -13.03
C HIS A 683 -6.09 -15.94 -11.51
N ASP A 684 -6.39 -17.18 -11.08
CA ASP A 684 -6.28 -17.56 -9.67
C ASP A 684 -4.81 -17.56 -9.24
N ALA A 685 -4.52 -17.30 -7.97
CA ALA A 685 -3.16 -17.29 -7.48
C ALA A 685 -2.48 -18.68 -7.51
N VAL A 686 -1.21 -18.71 -7.92
CA VAL A 686 -0.36 -19.91 -7.87
C VAL A 686 0.30 -20.00 -6.49
N GLU A 687 -0.17 -20.88 -5.61
CA GLU A 687 0.36 -21.02 -4.24
C GLU A 687 1.33 -22.19 -4.09
N ASP A 688 1.15 -23.22 -4.91
CA ASP A 688 1.87 -24.49 -4.90
C ASP A 688 1.83 -25.15 -6.29
N PHE A 689 2.45 -26.32 -6.44
CA PHE A 689 2.47 -27.02 -7.73
C PHE A 689 1.06 -27.33 -8.26
N ARG A 690 0.13 -27.73 -7.38
CA ARG A 690 -1.21 -28.16 -7.79
C ARG A 690 -2.05 -26.98 -8.27
N SER A 691 -2.01 -25.87 -7.55
CA SER A 691 -2.62 -24.61 -7.98
C SER A 691 -1.97 -24.11 -9.27
N GLY A 692 -0.64 -24.22 -9.42
CA GLY A 692 0.06 -23.94 -10.68
C GLY A 692 -0.47 -24.73 -11.88
N VAL A 693 -0.67 -26.05 -11.72
CA VAL A 693 -1.27 -26.91 -12.76
C VAL A 693 -2.73 -26.52 -13.03
N SER A 694 -3.50 -26.20 -11.99
CA SER A 694 -4.89 -25.75 -12.13
C SER A 694 -4.98 -24.43 -12.91
N VAL A 695 -4.14 -23.45 -12.56
CA VAL A 695 -4.07 -22.15 -13.23
C VAL A 695 -3.66 -22.31 -14.67
N ALA A 696 -2.63 -23.11 -14.95
CA ALA A 696 -2.22 -23.47 -16.32
C ALA A 696 -3.38 -23.99 -17.17
N GLY A 697 -4.14 -24.98 -16.66
CA GLY A 697 -5.27 -25.55 -17.41
C GLY A 697 -6.39 -24.54 -17.65
N LYS A 698 -6.79 -23.78 -16.63
CA LYS A 698 -7.87 -22.77 -16.74
C LYS A 698 -7.48 -21.65 -17.71
N THR A 699 -6.28 -21.09 -17.54
CA THR A 699 -5.75 -20.03 -18.39
C THR A 699 -5.60 -20.51 -19.82
N PHE A 700 -5.05 -21.70 -20.06
CA PHE A 700 -4.89 -22.25 -21.41
C PHE A 700 -6.22 -22.28 -22.17
N CYS A 701 -7.26 -22.89 -21.58
CA CYS A 701 -8.57 -22.98 -22.22
C CYS A 701 -9.18 -21.58 -22.46
N HIS A 702 -9.04 -20.69 -21.49
CA HIS A 702 -9.60 -19.34 -21.57
C HIS A 702 -8.92 -18.50 -22.66
N ASP A 703 -7.60 -18.46 -22.66
CA ASP A 703 -6.81 -17.58 -23.54
C ASP A 703 -6.77 -18.13 -24.96
N MET A 704 -6.78 -19.45 -25.16
CA MET A 704 -6.98 -20.06 -26.49
C MET A 704 -8.37 -19.74 -27.05
N LYS A 705 -9.41 -19.81 -26.21
CA LYS A 705 -10.76 -19.42 -26.63
C LYS A 705 -10.81 -17.94 -26.98
N GLY A 706 -10.30 -17.08 -26.10
CA GLY A 706 -10.24 -15.63 -26.30
C GLY A 706 -9.51 -15.27 -27.58
N GLY A 707 -8.29 -15.78 -27.78
CA GLY A 707 -7.51 -15.51 -28.99
C GLY A 707 -8.25 -15.85 -30.30
N LEU A 708 -9.01 -16.95 -30.33
CA LEU A 708 -9.81 -17.32 -31.50
C LEU A 708 -11.07 -16.47 -31.67
N THR A 709 -11.77 -16.15 -30.56
CA THR A 709 -13.02 -15.39 -30.62
C THR A 709 -12.81 -13.89 -30.85
N ASP A 710 -11.72 -13.34 -30.36
CA ASP A 710 -11.42 -11.90 -30.36
C ASP A 710 -11.27 -11.34 -31.78
N ILE A 711 -10.82 -12.16 -32.73
CA ILE A 711 -10.82 -11.82 -34.16
C ILE A 711 -12.22 -11.41 -34.61
N PHE A 712 -13.22 -12.21 -34.27
CA PHE A 712 -14.60 -11.94 -34.68
C PHE A 712 -15.24 -10.84 -33.82
N VAL A 713 -15.00 -10.87 -32.51
CA VAL A 713 -15.56 -9.90 -31.56
C VAL A 713 -15.07 -8.49 -31.85
N HIS A 714 -13.76 -8.26 -31.94
CA HIS A 714 -13.23 -6.92 -32.20
C HIS A 714 -13.58 -6.43 -33.60
N THR A 715 -13.54 -7.28 -34.63
CA THR A 715 -13.97 -6.89 -35.98
C THR A 715 -15.44 -6.49 -36.01
N TYR A 716 -16.32 -7.23 -35.32
CA TYR A 716 -17.74 -6.90 -35.26
C TYR A 716 -18.01 -5.63 -34.46
N THR A 717 -17.43 -5.50 -33.26
CA THR A 717 -17.60 -4.33 -32.39
C THR A 717 -17.04 -3.07 -33.05
N GLY A 718 -15.82 -3.14 -33.60
CA GLY A 718 -15.23 -2.04 -34.35
C GLY A 718 -16.05 -1.68 -35.59
N LYS A 719 -16.61 -2.67 -36.30
CA LYS A 719 -17.53 -2.40 -37.43
C LYS A 719 -18.78 -1.64 -37.00
N LYS A 720 -19.33 -1.99 -35.83
CA LYS A 720 -20.53 -1.35 -35.27
C LYS A 720 -20.26 0.11 -34.87
N GLU A 721 -19.06 0.38 -34.35
CA GLU A 721 -18.69 1.71 -33.84
C GLU A 721 -18.19 2.66 -34.93
N GLN A 722 -17.34 2.19 -35.85
CA GLN A 722 -16.65 3.06 -36.83
C GLN A 722 -16.75 2.53 -38.27
N GLY A 723 -17.72 1.67 -38.58
CA GLY A 723 -17.95 1.16 -39.92
C GLY A 723 -16.75 0.36 -40.47
N ALA A 724 -16.40 0.55 -41.73
CA ALA A 724 -15.32 -0.23 -42.37
C ALA A 724 -13.94 0.00 -41.72
N ILE A 725 -13.66 1.23 -41.26
CA ILE A 725 -12.39 1.58 -40.60
C ILE A 725 -12.28 0.86 -39.25
N GLY A 726 -13.36 0.86 -38.46
CA GLY A 726 -13.39 0.11 -37.20
C GLY A 726 -13.35 -1.40 -37.40
N ALA A 727 -13.91 -1.93 -38.50
CA ALA A 727 -13.77 -3.34 -38.84
C ALA A 727 -12.30 -3.73 -39.08
N ALA A 728 -11.55 -2.90 -39.80
CA ALA A 728 -10.13 -3.10 -40.04
C ALA A 728 -9.28 -2.97 -38.77
N LYS A 729 -9.51 -1.92 -37.96
CA LYS A 729 -8.87 -1.76 -36.63
C LYS A 729 -9.17 -2.95 -35.72
N GLY A 730 -10.43 -3.39 -35.68
CA GLY A 730 -10.88 -4.53 -34.90
C GLY A 730 -10.25 -5.85 -35.36
N LEU A 731 -10.10 -6.06 -36.68
CA LEU A 731 -9.39 -7.21 -37.23
C LEU A 731 -7.91 -7.21 -36.81
N GLY A 732 -7.25 -6.04 -36.86
CA GLY A 732 -5.88 -5.87 -36.38
C GLY A 732 -5.72 -6.21 -34.89
N LYS A 733 -6.57 -5.65 -34.03
CA LYS A 733 -6.61 -5.97 -32.58
C LYS A 733 -6.83 -7.47 -32.35
N GLY A 734 -7.77 -8.07 -33.07
CA GLY A 734 -8.08 -9.49 -33.01
C GLY A 734 -6.92 -10.41 -33.39
N PHE A 735 -6.16 -10.09 -34.45
CA PHE A 735 -4.97 -10.86 -34.82
C PHE A 735 -3.84 -10.73 -33.79
N VAL A 736 -3.63 -9.53 -33.25
CA VAL A 736 -2.67 -9.32 -32.16
C VAL A 736 -3.07 -10.15 -30.95
N SER A 737 -4.35 -10.12 -30.56
CA SER A 737 -4.90 -10.91 -29.46
C SER A 737 -4.74 -12.41 -29.68
N LEU A 738 -5.00 -12.92 -30.90
CA LEU A 738 -4.78 -14.33 -31.24
C LEU A 738 -3.34 -14.74 -30.94
N VAL A 739 -2.37 -14.02 -31.51
CA VAL A 739 -0.94 -14.34 -31.38
C VAL A 739 -0.48 -14.27 -29.93
N THR A 740 -0.85 -13.21 -29.21
CA THR A 740 -0.36 -13.00 -27.84
C THR A 740 -1.02 -13.96 -26.86
N LYS A 741 -2.36 -14.13 -26.91
CA LYS A 741 -3.09 -15.02 -26.00
C LYS A 741 -2.77 -16.49 -26.26
N SER A 742 -2.64 -16.95 -27.50
CA SER A 742 -2.31 -18.36 -27.78
C SER A 742 -0.87 -18.71 -27.35
N THR A 743 0.06 -17.77 -27.53
CA THR A 743 1.45 -17.95 -27.11
C THR A 743 1.55 -17.94 -25.59
N ALA A 744 0.89 -16.98 -24.93
CA ALA A 744 0.79 -16.94 -23.47
C ALA A 744 0.17 -18.22 -22.90
N ALA A 745 -0.94 -18.71 -23.50
CA ALA A 745 -1.59 -19.96 -23.10
C ALA A 745 -0.63 -21.14 -23.13
N THR A 746 0.16 -21.25 -24.20
CA THR A 746 1.09 -22.36 -24.42
C THR A 746 2.27 -22.31 -23.44
N ILE A 747 2.90 -21.15 -23.26
CA ILE A 747 4.01 -20.98 -22.31
C ILE A 747 3.48 -21.14 -20.87
N GLY A 748 2.26 -20.67 -20.60
CA GLY A 748 1.53 -20.82 -19.34
C GLY A 748 1.43 -22.25 -18.82
N LEU A 749 1.30 -23.24 -19.72
CA LEU A 749 1.28 -24.66 -19.35
C LEU A 749 2.58 -25.14 -18.67
N VAL A 750 3.70 -24.43 -18.87
CA VAL A 750 4.99 -24.73 -18.25
C VAL A 750 5.30 -23.72 -17.13
N SER A 751 5.03 -22.43 -17.35
CA SER A 751 5.41 -21.37 -16.40
C SER A 751 4.64 -21.44 -15.08
N TYR A 752 3.33 -21.65 -15.09
CA TYR A 752 2.55 -21.70 -13.83
C TYR A 752 2.87 -22.93 -12.97
N PRO A 753 3.02 -24.16 -13.52
CA PRO A 753 3.45 -25.30 -12.71
C PRO A 753 4.89 -25.12 -12.19
N ALA A 754 5.81 -24.57 -12.99
CA ALA A 754 7.18 -24.29 -12.55
C ALA A 754 7.22 -23.26 -11.41
N GLN A 755 6.43 -22.19 -11.51
CA GLN A 755 6.21 -21.23 -10.42
C GLN A 755 5.65 -21.91 -9.17
N GLY A 756 4.68 -22.81 -9.32
CA GLY A 756 4.12 -23.60 -8.23
C GLY A 756 5.13 -24.52 -7.56
N ILE A 757 6.03 -25.17 -8.32
CA ILE A 757 7.15 -25.96 -7.78
C ILE A 757 8.07 -25.07 -6.96
N TYR A 758 8.47 -23.93 -7.52
CA TYR A 758 9.34 -22.98 -6.82
C TYR A 758 8.73 -22.50 -5.51
N ARG A 759 7.45 -22.09 -5.52
CA ARG A 759 6.71 -21.69 -4.31
C ARG A 759 6.62 -22.82 -3.29
N SER A 760 6.43 -24.05 -3.74
CA SER A 760 6.42 -25.23 -2.87
C SER A 760 7.78 -25.45 -2.18
N ILE A 761 8.89 -25.31 -2.92
CA ILE A 761 10.26 -25.43 -2.40
C ILE A 761 10.57 -24.28 -1.44
N TRP A 762 10.29 -23.03 -1.85
CA TRP A 762 10.48 -21.85 -1.03
C TRP A 762 9.71 -21.97 0.29
N SER A 763 8.46 -22.39 0.19
CA SER A 763 7.59 -22.63 1.33
C SER A 763 8.16 -23.68 2.28
N ALA A 764 8.73 -24.78 1.76
CA ALA A 764 9.34 -25.81 2.59
C ALA A 764 10.63 -25.32 3.25
N ALA A 765 11.45 -24.52 2.56
CA ALA A 765 12.70 -23.96 3.08
C ALA A 765 12.46 -22.87 4.14
N ASN A 766 11.34 -22.16 4.08
CA ASN A 766 10.99 -21.04 4.97
C ASN A 766 9.75 -21.36 5.84
N ASP A 767 9.70 -22.56 6.42
CA ASP A 767 8.56 -23.00 7.22
C ASP A 767 8.59 -22.51 8.68
N LYS A 768 9.74 -22.03 9.17
CA LYS A 768 9.97 -21.62 10.56
C LYS A 768 8.96 -20.57 11.03
N THR A 769 8.81 -19.47 10.29
CA THR A 769 7.89 -18.38 10.66
C THR A 769 6.45 -18.87 10.74
N ARG A 770 6.03 -19.77 9.84
CA ARG A 770 4.66 -20.34 9.88
C ARG A 770 4.44 -21.22 11.11
N LYS A 771 5.43 -22.02 11.49
CA LYS A 771 5.37 -22.81 12.74
C LYS A 771 5.29 -21.90 13.95
N THR A 772 6.08 -20.82 13.99
CA THR A 772 6.00 -19.82 15.07
C THR A 772 4.59 -19.22 15.18
N ILE A 773 3.98 -18.78 14.07
CA ILE A 773 2.60 -18.26 14.09
C ILE A 773 1.61 -19.28 14.67
N GLU A 774 1.72 -20.54 14.25
CA GLU A 774 0.87 -21.62 14.73
C GLU A 774 1.08 -21.92 16.22
N ASP A 775 2.32 -21.87 16.70
CA ASP A 775 2.67 -22.06 18.11
C ASP A 775 2.12 -20.91 18.97
N GLU A 776 2.29 -19.66 18.53
CA GLU A 776 1.75 -18.48 19.24
C GLU A 776 0.21 -18.51 19.28
N LYS A 777 -0.46 -18.97 18.22
CA LYS A 777 -1.91 -19.16 18.23
C LYS A 777 -2.37 -20.22 19.23
N LEU A 778 -1.59 -21.29 19.42
CA LEU A 778 -1.88 -22.32 20.42
C LEU A 778 -1.59 -21.84 21.84
N LEU A 779 -0.50 -21.10 22.04
CA LEU A 779 -0.18 -20.46 23.33
C LEU A 779 -1.27 -19.47 23.75
N GLU A 780 -1.80 -18.68 22.81
CA GLU A 780 -2.93 -17.82 23.07
C GLU A 780 -4.22 -18.61 23.36
N GLY A 781 -4.47 -19.71 22.63
CA GLY A 781 -5.59 -20.61 22.92
C GLY A 781 -5.53 -21.16 24.34
N ASP A 782 -4.35 -21.61 24.78
CA ASP A 782 -4.09 -22.07 26.14
C ASP A 782 -4.41 -21.01 27.20
N TRP A 783 -3.95 -19.78 26.96
CA TRP A 783 -4.22 -18.65 27.83
C TRP A 783 -5.72 -18.35 27.93
N ILE A 784 -6.46 -18.33 26.81
CA ILE A 784 -7.92 -18.09 26.80
C ILE A 784 -8.65 -19.17 27.63
N VAL A 785 -8.32 -20.45 27.42
CA VAL A 785 -8.90 -21.57 28.18
C VAL A 785 -8.59 -21.45 29.68
N SER A 786 -7.41 -20.95 30.03
CA SER A 786 -7.03 -20.73 31.42
C SER A 786 -7.82 -19.60 32.09
N MET A 787 -8.17 -18.55 31.35
CA MET A 787 -8.83 -17.34 31.88
C MET A 787 -10.35 -17.44 31.89
N ASN A 788 -10.95 -18.22 31.00
CA ASN A 788 -12.40 -18.33 30.86
C ASN A 788 -12.91 -19.74 31.26
N PRO A 789 -13.63 -19.85 32.40
CA PRO A 789 -14.14 -21.13 32.90
C PRO A 789 -15.09 -21.86 31.95
N ALA A 790 -15.80 -21.16 31.05
CA ALA A 790 -16.74 -21.77 30.12
C ALA A 790 -16.04 -22.81 29.23
N TRP A 791 -14.84 -22.49 28.74
CA TRP A 791 -14.05 -23.42 27.92
C TRP A 791 -13.65 -24.68 28.68
N ARG A 792 -13.52 -24.64 30.01
CA ARG A 792 -13.11 -25.81 30.82
C ARG A 792 -14.22 -26.86 30.94
N MET A 793 -15.49 -26.43 30.87
CA MET A 793 -16.63 -27.33 31.05
C MET A 793 -16.93 -28.15 29.78
N ASP A 794 -16.57 -27.63 28.60
CA ASP A 794 -17.00 -28.19 27.31
C ASP A 794 -15.95 -29.09 26.62
N HIS A 795 -14.87 -29.49 27.31
CA HIS A 795 -13.78 -30.26 26.69
C HIS A 795 -14.24 -31.56 26.01
N ALA A 796 -15.13 -32.31 26.66
CA ALA A 796 -15.64 -33.57 26.11
C ALA A 796 -16.53 -33.36 24.88
N ALA A 797 -17.38 -32.33 24.91
CA ALA A 797 -18.26 -31.96 23.79
C ALA A 797 -17.44 -31.53 22.55
N ILE A 798 -16.42 -30.68 22.74
CA ILE A 798 -15.53 -30.24 21.65
C ILE A 798 -14.83 -31.44 20.98
N VAL A 799 -14.42 -32.41 21.77
CA VAL A 799 -13.77 -33.63 21.26
C VAL A 799 -14.74 -34.50 20.45
N GLU A 800 -15.98 -34.65 20.91
CA GLU A 800 -17.04 -35.39 20.20
C GLU A 800 -17.44 -34.68 18.90
N ASP A 801 -17.66 -33.37 18.95
CA ASP A 801 -17.98 -32.53 17.80
C ASP A 801 -16.89 -32.60 16.72
N PHE A 802 -15.61 -32.64 17.12
CA PHE A 802 -14.51 -32.78 16.16
C PHE A 802 -14.61 -34.09 15.37
N ASP A 803 -14.90 -35.21 16.04
CA ASP A 803 -15.06 -36.51 15.38
C ASP A 803 -16.26 -36.50 14.41
N GLY A 804 -17.38 -35.85 14.80
CA GLY A 804 -18.55 -35.65 13.95
C GLY A 804 -18.29 -34.77 12.71
N ILE A 805 -17.71 -33.59 12.91
CA ILE A 805 -17.40 -32.63 11.82
C ILE A 805 -16.37 -33.21 10.85
N ARG A 806 -15.33 -33.88 11.38
CA ARG A 806 -14.32 -34.57 10.57
C ARG A 806 -14.94 -35.67 9.72
N GLY A 807 -15.83 -36.48 10.32
CA GLY A 807 -16.59 -37.52 9.62
C GLY A 807 -17.45 -36.96 8.48
N ALA A 808 -18.23 -35.91 8.77
CA ALA A 808 -19.12 -35.26 7.79
C ALA A 808 -18.36 -34.65 6.59
N ARG A 809 -17.16 -34.10 6.82
CA ARG A 809 -16.32 -33.51 5.76
C ARG A 809 -15.42 -34.53 5.05
N GLY A 810 -15.30 -35.74 5.60
CA GLY A 810 -14.38 -36.78 5.13
C GLY A 810 -12.92 -36.31 5.14
N ALA A 811 -12.55 -35.64 6.25
CA ALA A 811 -11.33 -34.86 6.43
C ALA A 811 -10.17 -35.61 7.13
#